data_AF-A0A415IG97-F1
#
_entry.id   AF-A0A415IG97-F1
#
_cell.length_a   1.000
_cell.length_b   1.000
_cell.length_c   1.000
_cell.angle_alpha   90.00
_cell.angle_beta   90.00
_cell.angle_gamma   90.00
#
_symmetry.space_group_name_H-M   'P 1'
#
loop_
_entity.id
_entity.type
_entity.pdbx_description
1 polymer ?
#
loop_
_entity_poly.entity_id
_entity_poly.type
_entity_poly.pdbx_seq_one_letter_code
_entity_poly.pdbx_strand_id
1 'polypeptide(L)'
;MKNFYIAFWTAACLLISSSGYAQSEWKNNFSDQGEILKTVGRGECSIADGVFRSKGSYACFGNPEWKNYTMSFKARAPQEAEQVQIWAGFRANNRFDRYVVGLKGGLQDDLYLMRMGYMGTDEFMGVRPLGFHPVPGQWYKLKVEVCGSRIRIFLNDEKEPRMDITDKNSNLAPSGPVTLGGGWIETEFDDLVVTPLEEDALKDVKVTEYRKVVTPQEKENKRQFERANYTSVKVSELEEGRTDISLNGNWLFMPGYQLDNKEKAISTTTDDKDWHVMSVPNFWNPIRIWLHGETMPSPTGAQPKGVSDTYYQQETDRCEGYTFDYRKTNVAWYRQWVELPANIEGKNMTLTFDAVSKVAEIYINGELAGSHIGMYGEIQVDGSKLLKPGRNLVAVKVTRRAEGSSSESGSAAIDFFYSSVRESEQEGGKVSVKSNILKDIAHGFYGDDPAGIWQPVRLTITSPVKVEDIFIKPTLEGATFDLTAKNHGSKKSQFDLYTDVIDKETGSLLYSGLSLPKLVLNAGEEKVFTYSVNNLKPRLWTPHHPNLYDFRFRLVAAKGAELDCMTETSGFRTFEVKEGLFFLNGNRYWLRGGNHIPFALAPNDLNLANTFMQLMKAGNMDVTRTHTTPWNKLWMGAADKNGIGVSFEGTWPWLMIHSTPLPDAKLIEMWKEEFLRLLKKYRNHPSLLFWTVNNEMKFYDNDNDLERAKEKYRVISDVVKEMRRIDPTRPICFDSNYQAKGKDKKFGTDFMNSIDDGDIDDMHGYYNWYDFSVFRFFNGEFQERYKMPDRPLISQEMSTGYPNNETGHPTRSYQLIHQNPQSLIGYECYDFSDPKYFLTAQSFITGELAETLRRSNDQGSGILHFALLTWFRQVYDYQKIEPYPTYYALKRALQPVLVSAELWGRNLYGGDKLSTRVYVVNDREDGTELKPTLLRWEIQDETGKKLVWGSEEVPVVKHYGRHYIEPSIQLPTNLPADKINAKLVLKLTENGLPVSENEYHLVLARKSWNMNQISEGKKVVLLDKDGMKDKLDFLHVKYQTVSSIKELVNSKLKADLCIISGLTECTDEEKELIRSYQSKGGKLLLLNSKEVAKNIYPEHITGWIIPTEGDIVNMERNDAPVFDGIDVLELRYFNNNKREIPLACNATLKTNRNENLVELAGQMKIHAYIDGGKPEDRIRKIDSMRGFTLIQIKDGKGLATVSTMCTEKADTDPIAGKLLVNMISDLLK
;
A
#
# COMPACT_ATOMS: atom_id res chain seq x y z
N MET A 1 33.61 14.61 -51.52
CA MET A 1 33.89 15.28 -52.81
C MET A 1 32.91 16.43 -52.96
N LYS A 2 33.41 17.66 -52.78
CA LYS A 2 33.52 18.71 -53.82
C LYS A 2 32.16 19.35 -54.13
N ASN A 3 31.86 20.48 -53.47
CA ASN A 3 32.16 21.86 -53.95
C ASN A 3 31.28 22.24 -55.15
N PHE A 4 30.46 23.30 -55.02
CA PHE A 4 30.71 24.59 -55.69
C PHE A 4 29.75 25.70 -55.20
N TYR A 5 30.34 26.72 -54.52
CA TYR A 5 30.13 28.18 -54.55
C TYR A 5 28.70 28.78 -54.65
N ILE A 6 28.24 29.61 -53.71
CA ILE A 6 28.69 30.98 -53.32
C ILE A 6 28.63 31.96 -54.51
N ALA A 7 27.69 32.91 -54.47
CA ALA A 7 27.97 34.36 -54.50
C ALA A 7 26.68 35.16 -54.66
N PHE A 8 26.28 35.88 -53.62
CA PHE A 8 26.01 37.31 -53.69
C PHE A 8 26.01 37.87 -52.26
N TRP A 9 27.18 38.37 -51.84
CA TRP A 9 27.37 39.16 -50.64
C TRP A 9 27.49 40.64 -51.03
N THR A 10 27.13 41.51 -50.08
CA THR A 10 27.50 42.93 -49.89
C THR A 10 26.88 44.01 -50.79
N ALA A 11 26.02 44.89 -50.23
CA ALA A 11 26.41 46.08 -49.46
C ALA A 11 25.20 46.99 -49.10
N ALA A 12 25.34 47.73 -48.00
CA ALA A 12 24.48 48.82 -47.45
C ALA A 12 23.22 48.37 -46.67
N CYS A 13 23.07 48.58 -45.35
CA CYS A 13 23.59 49.62 -44.47
C CYS A 13 23.95 49.08 -43.07
N LEU A 14 25.17 49.40 -42.63
CA LEU A 14 25.49 49.67 -41.22
C LEU A 14 24.69 50.90 -40.75
N LEU A 15 24.27 50.88 -39.48
CA LEU A 15 23.70 51.94 -38.62
C LEU A 15 22.27 51.64 -38.13
N ILE A 16 22.12 50.66 -37.23
CA ILE A 16 21.61 50.94 -35.88
C ILE A 16 22.49 50.18 -34.90
N SER A 17 23.31 50.97 -34.20
CA SER A 17 24.03 50.65 -32.98
C SER A 17 23.12 49.98 -31.94
N SER A 18 23.64 48.93 -31.32
CA SER A 18 23.50 48.63 -29.89
C SER A 18 22.39 49.39 -29.14
N SER A 19 21.23 48.76 -29.01
CA SER A 19 20.52 48.81 -27.73
C SER A 19 20.62 47.42 -27.14
N GLY A 20 21.67 47.21 -26.34
CA GLY A 20 21.64 46.19 -25.31
C GLY A 20 20.51 46.58 -24.36
N TYR A 21 19.30 46.09 -24.62
CA TYR A 21 18.30 45.99 -23.58
C TYR A 21 18.76 44.84 -22.69
N ALA A 22 19.51 45.18 -21.64
CA ALA A 22 19.61 44.32 -20.47
C ALA A 22 18.19 43.87 -20.14
N GLN A 23 17.94 42.57 -20.23
CA GLN A 23 16.60 42.01 -20.06
C GLN A 23 16.21 42.27 -18.59
N SER A 24 15.37 43.29 -18.39
CA SER A 24 15.14 43.90 -17.09
C SER A 24 14.48 42.92 -16.13
N GLU A 25 14.95 42.91 -14.89
CA GLU A 25 14.33 42.24 -13.75
C GLU A 25 12.82 42.54 -13.69
N TRP A 26 11.98 41.50 -13.61
CA TRP A 26 10.53 41.61 -13.45
C TRP A 26 10.16 41.41 -11.97
N LYS A 27 9.30 42.27 -11.42
CA LYS A 27 8.90 42.25 -10.00
C LYS A 27 7.39 42.38 -9.85
N ASN A 28 6.84 41.67 -8.88
CA ASN A 28 5.49 41.87 -8.38
C ASN A 28 5.50 41.68 -6.85
N ASN A 29 5.16 42.74 -6.12
CA ASN A 29 5.02 42.75 -4.66
C ASN A 29 3.54 42.72 -4.21
N PHE A 30 2.63 42.41 -5.13
CA PHE A 30 1.18 42.31 -4.94
C PHE A 30 0.53 43.51 -4.24
N SER A 31 1.10 44.71 -4.40
CA SER A 31 0.54 45.95 -3.87
C SER A 31 -0.67 46.46 -4.66
N ASP A 32 -0.85 46.01 -5.91
CA ASP A 32 -2.00 46.34 -6.74
C ASP A 32 -3.15 45.36 -6.52
N GLN A 33 -4.13 45.76 -5.70
CA GLN A 33 -5.34 44.97 -5.43
C GLN A 33 -6.24 44.79 -6.67
N GLY A 34 -6.04 45.61 -7.73
CA GLY A 34 -6.82 45.56 -8.97
C GLY A 34 -6.22 44.68 -10.06
N GLU A 35 -5.08 44.02 -9.82
CA GLU A 35 -4.41 43.18 -10.82
C GLU A 35 -5.33 42.04 -11.30
N ILE A 36 -5.52 41.93 -12.62
CA ILE A 36 -6.30 40.85 -13.22
C ILE A 36 -5.43 39.60 -13.28
N LEU A 37 -5.73 38.63 -12.42
CA LEU A 37 -5.00 37.37 -12.34
C LEU A 37 -5.46 36.39 -13.42
N LYS A 38 -4.51 35.82 -14.17
CA LYS A 38 -4.77 34.68 -15.05
C LYS A 38 -4.71 33.40 -14.22
N THR A 39 -5.88 32.89 -13.84
CA THR A 39 -6.04 31.75 -12.93
C THR A 39 -6.29 30.43 -13.68
N VAL A 40 -5.90 29.31 -13.06
CA VAL A 40 -6.21 27.95 -13.53
C VAL A 40 -6.65 27.09 -12.34
N GLY A 41 -7.74 26.34 -12.53
CA GLY A 41 -8.35 25.51 -11.48
C GLY A 41 -9.61 26.13 -10.87
N ARG A 42 -10.33 25.35 -10.07
CA ARG A 42 -11.62 25.74 -9.45
C ARG A 42 -11.50 26.57 -8.17
N GLY A 43 -10.29 26.71 -7.65
CA GLY A 43 -10.02 27.42 -6.41
C GLY A 43 -10.10 28.94 -6.50
N GLU A 44 -9.55 29.58 -5.49
CA GLU A 44 -9.50 31.03 -5.37
C GLU A 44 -8.06 31.55 -5.50
N CYS A 45 -7.94 32.68 -6.20
CA CYS A 45 -6.72 33.47 -6.32
C CYS A 45 -7.10 34.93 -6.13
N SER A 46 -6.50 35.61 -5.16
CA SER A 46 -6.81 37.01 -4.87
C SER A 46 -5.58 37.76 -4.39
N ILE A 47 -5.61 39.09 -4.51
CA ILE A 47 -4.64 39.98 -3.89
C ILE A 47 -5.38 40.82 -2.87
N ALA A 48 -4.97 40.74 -1.61
CA ALA A 48 -5.50 41.59 -0.55
C ALA A 48 -4.41 41.91 0.47
N ASP A 49 -4.40 43.14 0.97
CA ASP A 49 -3.42 43.65 1.95
C ASP A 49 -1.96 43.52 1.51
N GLY A 50 -1.69 43.64 0.20
CA GLY A 50 -0.33 43.54 -0.34
C GLY A 50 0.18 42.10 -0.50
N VAL A 51 -0.70 41.10 -0.40
CA VAL A 51 -0.34 39.68 -0.42
C VAL A 51 -1.19 38.94 -1.44
N PHE A 52 -0.54 38.11 -2.28
CA PHE A 52 -1.23 37.18 -3.16
C PHE A 52 -1.62 35.92 -2.38
N ARG A 53 -2.91 35.55 -2.40
CA ARG A 53 -3.44 34.34 -1.76
C ARG A 53 -3.95 33.37 -2.81
N SER A 54 -3.71 32.09 -2.58
CA SER A 54 -4.15 31.01 -3.46
C SER A 54 -4.58 29.79 -2.66
N LYS A 55 -5.70 29.18 -3.07
CA LYS A 55 -6.19 27.89 -2.55
C LYS A 55 -6.93 27.12 -3.64
N GLY A 56 -6.46 25.93 -4.01
CA GLY A 56 -7.08 25.05 -5.01
C GLY A 56 -6.98 25.51 -6.47
N SER A 57 -6.31 26.64 -6.73
CA SER A 57 -6.01 27.19 -8.06
C SER A 57 -4.67 27.90 -8.03
N TYR A 58 -4.04 28.14 -9.16
CA TYR A 58 -2.81 28.95 -9.24
C TYR A 58 -2.98 30.12 -10.22
N ALA A 59 -2.16 31.15 -10.05
CA ALA A 59 -2.08 32.28 -10.98
C ALA A 59 -0.77 32.24 -11.77
N CYS A 60 -0.82 32.66 -13.04
CA CYS A 60 0.34 32.73 -13.94
C CYS A 60 0.92 34.15 -14.00
N PHE A 61 2.24 34.25 -13.85
CA PHE A 61 2.99 35.52 -13.84
C PHE A 61 4.14 35.50 -14.83
N GLY A 62 4.28 36.58 -15.62
CA GLY A 62 5.36 36.75 -16.58
C GLY A 62 5.08 36.23 -17.99
N ASN A 63 6.14 35.89 -18.73
CA ASN A 63 6.10 35.67 -20.19
C ASN A 63 6.23 34.18 -20.57
N PRO A 64 5.39 33.64 -21.49
CA PRO A 64 5.51 32.26 -22.01
C PRO A 64 6.84 31.90 -22.68
N GLU A 65 7.62 32.88 -23.14
CA GLU A 65 8.91 32.67 -23.80
C GLU A 65 10.08 32.55 -22.83
N TRP A 66 9.87 32.70 -21.52
CA TRP A 66 10.94 32.61 -20.53
C TRP A 66 11.53 31.21 -20.45
N LYS A 67 12.83 31.10 -20.74
CA LYS A 67 13.61 29.85 -20.75
C LYS A 67 14.57 29.75 -19.58
N ASN A 68 15.45 30.74 -19.43
CA ASN A 68 16.52 30.75 -18.44
C ASN A 68 16.35 31.94 -17.52
N TYR A 69 16.16 31.69 -16.23
CA TYR A 69 15.92 32.74 -15.24
C TYR A 69 16.16 32.24 -13.82
N THR A 70 16.38 33.20 -12.93
CA THR A 70 16.19 33.05 -11.49
C THR A 70 14.80 33.56 -11.15
N MET A 71 14.02 32.80 -10.39
CA MET A 71 12.81 33.28 -9.74
C MET A 71 12.97 33.20 -8.23
N SER A 72 12.47 34.18 -7.50
CA SER A 72 12.38 34.13 -6.04
C SER A 72 11.09 34.72 -5.54
N PHE A 73 10.56 34.19 -4.44
CA PHE A 73 9.38 34.70 -3.77
C PHE A 73 9.43 34.36 -2.28
N LYS A 74 8.65 35.06 -1.48
CA LYS A 74 8.30 34.66 -0.11
C LYS A 74 6.96 33.96 -0.13
N ALA A 75 6.80 32.93 0.68
CA ALA A 75 5.53 32.25 0.88
C ALA A 75 5.34 31.77 2.31
N ARG A 76 4.08 31.65 2.74
CA ARG A 76 3.70 31.00 4.00
C ARG A 76 2.34 30.34 3.88
N ALA A 77 2.11 29.30 4.66
CA ALA A 77 0.74 28.94 5.01
C ALA A 77 0.22 29.93 6.08
N PRO A 78 -1.08 30.26 6.10
CA PRO A 78 -1.68 31.07 7.17
C PRO A 78 -1.42 30.47 8.56
N GLN A 79 -1.47 31.28 9.61
CA GLN A 79 -1.11 30.86 10.97
C GLN A 79 -2.03 29.74 11.51
N GLU A 80 -3.29 29.75 11.07
CA GLU A 80 -4.35 28.82 11.40
C GLU A 80 -4.37 27.55 10.53
N ALA A 81 -3.50 27.45 9.53
CA ALA A 81 -3.39 26.26 8.70
C ALA A 81 -2.90 25.06 9.53
N GLU A 82 -3.44 23.87 9.27
CA GLU A 82 -3.05 22.65 9.98
C GLU A 82 -1.59 22.26 9.74
N GLN A 83 -1.04 22.64 8.58
CA GLN A 83 0.31 22.29 8.15
C GLN A 83 0.80 23.23 7.04
N VAL A 84 2.09 23.20 6.74
CA VAL A 84 2.70 24.03 5.68
C VAL A 84 2.72 23.25 4.36
N GLN A 85 2.01 23.72 3.35
CA GLN A 85 2.05 23.15 1.99
C GLN A 85 2.15 24.29 0.97
N ILE A 86 3.37 24.69 0.63
CA ILE A 86 3.63 25.79 -0.29
C ILE A 86 3.99 25.21 -1.66
N TRP A 87 3.23 25.59 -2.69
CA TRP A 87 3.41 25.10 -4.05
C TRP A 87 3.62 26.25 -5.04
N ALA A 88 4.59 26.07 -5.93
CA ALA A 88 4.85 26.99 -7.04
C ALA A 88 5.33 26.19 -8.25
N GLY A 89 5.35 26.84 -9.42
CA GLY A 89 5.79 26.22 -10.66
C GLY A 89 6.50 27.20 -11.57
N PHE A 90 7.21 26.64 -12.55
CA PHE A 90 8.02 27.39 -13.50
C PHE A 90 8.08 26.65 -14.83
N ARG A 91 8.42 27.39 -15.89
CA ARG A 91 8.30 26.96 -17.29
C ARG A 91 6.92 26.35 -17.57
N ALA A 92 5.87 27.02 -17.10
CA ALA A 92 4.51 26.53 -17.19
C ALA A 92 3.90 26.79 -18.57
N ASN A 93 4.23 25.93 -19.54
CA ASN A 93 3.69 26.02 -20.91
C ASN A 93 2.15 25.93 -20.91
N ASN A 94 1.60 25.02 -20.09
CA ASN A 94 0.18 24.91 -19.81
C ASN A 94 -0.03 24.15 -18.49
N ARG A 95 -1.29 23.84 -18.15
CA ARG A 95 -1.62 23.17 -16.88
C ARG A 95 -1.02 21.77 -16.71
N PHE A 96 -0.72 21.08 -17.81
CA PHE A 96 -0.24 19.69 -17.80
C PHE A 96 1.26 19.57 -18.11
N ASP A 97 1.93 20.62 -18.59
CA ASP A 97 3.38 20.64 -18.81
C ASP A 97 4.02 21.83 -18.11
N ARG A 98 4.60 21.55 -16.94
CA ARG A 98 5.28 22.53 -16.08
C ARG A 98 6.17 21.83 -15.07
N TYR A 99 7.13 22.54 -14.49
CA TYR A 99 7.77 22.10 -13.25
C TYR A 99 6.96 22.57 -12.05
N VAL A 100 6.95 21.76 -10.99
CA VAL A 100 6.28 22.06 -9.72
C VAL A 100 7.26 21.82 -8.58
N VAL A 101 7.49 22.86 -7.77
CA VAL A 101 8.27 22.82 -6.54
C VAL A 101 7.33 22.94 -5.34
N GLY A 102 7.57 22.12 -4.31
CA GLY A 102 6.80 22.09 -3.07
C GLY A 102 7.69 22.23 -1.85
N LEU A 103 7.30 23.07 -0.89
CA LEU A 103 7.82 23.07 0.47
C LEU A 103 6.74 22.49 1.38
N LYS A 104 7.01 21.31 1.94
CA LYS A 104 6.10 20.54 2.78
C LYS A 104 6.59 20.63 4.23
N GLY A 105 5.66 20.93 5.14
CA GLY A 105 5.83 20.83 6.58
C GLY A 105 4.54 20.29 7.20
N GLY A 106 4.66 19.51 8.27
CA GLY A 106 3.56 18.76 8.87
C GLY A 106 4.07 17.39 9.32
N LEU A 107 3.53 16.31 8.78
CA LEU A 107 4.10 14.97 8.97
C LEU A 107 5.29 14.67 8.05
N GLN A 108 5.51 15.50 7.02
CA GLN A 108 6.65 15.45 6.11
C GLN A 108 7.31 16.83 6.08
N ASP A 109 8.62 16.86 6.35
CA ASP A 109 9.44 18.08 6.41
C ASP A 109 10.44 18.08 5.25
N ASP A 110 9.91 18.30 4.04
CA ASP A 110 10.63 18.06 2.80
C ASP A 110 10.51 19.21 1.79
N LEU A 111 11.57 19.39 1.00
CA LEU A 111 11.52 20.09 -0.28
C LEU A 111 11.29 19.05 -1.39
N TYR A 112 10.40 19.36 -2.34
CA TYR A 112 9.94 18.45 -3.38
C TYR A 112 10.02 19.10 -4.76
N LEU A 113 10.43 18.35 -5.79
CA LEU A 113 10.44 18.80 -7.19
C LEU A 113 9.96 17.69 -8.14
N MET A 114 9.09 18.05 -9.07
CA MET A 114 8.66 17.20 -10.19
C MET A 114 8.45 18.00 -11.48
N ARG A 115 8.47 17.30 -12.61
CA ARG A 115 7.98 17.80 -13.89
C ARG A 115 6.64 17.13 -14.20
N MET A 116 5.59 17.91 -14.42
CA MET A 116 4.34 17.43 -15.03
C MET A 116 4.51 17.25 -16.54
N GLY A 117 3.81 16.29 -17.12
CA GLY A 117 3.83 16.12 -18.57
C GLY A 117 2.61 15.41 -19.16
N TYR A 118 2.48 15.52 -20.47
CA TYR A 118 1.47 14.81 -21.27
C TYR A 118 1.71 13.29 -21.31
N MET A 119 0.63 12.49 -21.27
CA MET A 119 0.61 11.03 -21.50
C MET A 119 1.72 10.23 -20.77
N GLY A 120 1.87 10.43 -19.45
CA GLY A 120 2.80 9.64 -18.65
C GLY A 120 4.26 10.10 -18.71
N THR A 121 4.50 11.31 -19.23
CA THR A 121 5.85 11.91 -19.24
C THR A 121 6.16 12.71 -17.99
N ASP A 122 5.27 12.70 -16.99
CA ASP A 122 5.57 13.17 -15.64
C ASP A 122 6.83 12.48 -15.11
N GLU A 123 7.65 13.22 -14.39
CA GLU A 123 8.88 12.66 -13.85
C GLU A 123 9.18 13.30 -12.49
N PHE A 124 9.48 12.44 -11.52
CA PHE A 124 9.93 12.87 -10.20
C PHE A 124 11.38 13.33 -10.27
N MET A 125 11.65 14.58 -9.92
CA MET A 125 13.02 15.11 -9.98
C MET A 125 13.77 14.82 -8.68
N GLY A 126 13.11 14.95 -7.53
CA GLY A 126 13.70 14.60 -6.24
C GLY A 126 12.93 15.15 -5.03
N VAL A 127 13.28 14.61 -3.86
CA VAL A 127 12.86 15.08 -2.53
C VAL A 127 14.10 15.25 -1.63
N ARG A 128 14.10 16.23 -0.73
CA ARG A 128 15.19 16.48 0.22
C ARG A 128 14.63 16.86 1.59
N PRO A 129 15.12 16.28 2.69
CA PRO A 129 14.71 16.68 4.02
C PRO A 129 15.15 18.12 4.32
N LEU A 130 14.30 18.86 5.04
CA LEU A 130 14.56 20.25 5.41
C LEU A 130 15.54 20.36 6.57
N GLY A 131 15.56 19.37 7.47
CA GLY A 131 16.37 19.40 8.70
C GLY A 131 15.86 20.39 9.76
N PHE A 132 14.66 20.94 9.54
CA PHE A 132 13.84 21.70 10.48
C PHE A 132 12.36 21.47 10.13
N HIS A 133 11.47 21.74 11.08
CA HIS A 133 10.02 21.62 10.89
C HIS A 133 9.42 22.97 10.46
N PRO A 134 8.80 23.10 9.26
CA PRO A 134 8.12 24.32 8.87
C PRO A 134 6.87 24.59 9.73
N VAL A 135 6.64 25.86 10.04
CA VAL A 135 5.60 26.30 10.97
C VAL A 135 4.62 27.22 10.23
N PRO A 136 3.29 26.99 10.32
CA PRO A 136 2.28 27.90 9.81
C PRO A 136 2.47 29.35 10.30
N GLY A 137 2.19 30.34 9.45
CA GLY A 137 2.38 31.77 9.73
C GLY A 137 3.80 32.31 9.51
N GLN A 138 4.82 31.44 9.40
CA GLN A 138 6.19 31.84 9.12
C GLN A 138 6.45 32.01 7.61
N TRP A 139 7.07 33.13 7.23
CA TRP A 139 7.52 33.36 5.85
C TRP A 139 8.79 32.57 5.53
N TYR A 140 8.74 31.83 4.42
CA TYR A 140 9.85 31.14 3.80
C TYR A 140 10.20 31.78 2.47
N LYS A 141 11.48 31.94 2.18
CA LYS A 141 11.95 32.47 0.89
C LYS A 141 12.40 31.31 0.02
N LEU A 142 11.80 31.14 -1.15
CA LEU A 142 12.28 30.17 -2.14
C LEU A 142 12.96 30.92 -3.28
N LYS A 143 14.08 30.38 -3.76
CA LYS A 143 14.74 30.83 -4.99
C LYS A 143 15.01 29.64 -5.89
N VAL A 144 14.61 29.72 -7.15
CA VAL A 144 14.85 28.70 -8.17
C VAL A 144 15.67 29.33 -9.29
N GLU A 145 16.82 28.73 -9.60
CA GLU A 145 17.61 29.05 -10.79
C GLU A 145 17.36 27.95 -11.81
N VAL A 146 16.86 28.30 -13.00
CA VAL A 146 16.64 27.36 -14.10
C VAL A 146 17.40 27.86 -15.33
N CYS A 147 18.33 27.04 -15.83
CA CYS A 147 19.18 27.37 -16.97
C CYS A 147 19.44 26.12 -17.82
N GLY A 148 18.98 26.11 -19.07
CA GLY A 148 19.02 24.93 -19.92
C GLY A 148 18.25 23.78 -19.29
N SER A 149 18.93 22.66 -19.02
CA SER A 149 18.39 21.48 -18.33
C SER A 149 18.63 21.46 -16.82
N ARG A 150 19.39 22.43 -16.28
CA ARG A 150 19.81 22.43 -14.89
C ARG A 150 18.91 23.32 -14.03
N ILE A 151 18.52 22.81 -12.87
CA ILE A 151 17.60 23.44 -11.91
C ILE A 151 18.28 23.43 -10.54
N ARG A 152 18.33 24.59 -9.88
CA ARG A 152 18.88 24.74 -8.53
C ARG A 152 17.84 25.40 -7.63
N ILE A 153 17.52 24.80 -6.49
CA ILE A 153 16.51 25.31 -5.56
C ILE A 153 17.17 25.64 -4.22
N PHE A 154 16.95 26.85 -3.75
CA PHE A 154 17.47 27.38 -2.49
C PHE A 154 16.29 27.72 -1.57
N LEU A 155 16.53 27.57 -0.27
CA LEU A 155 15.56 27.87 0.76
C LEU A 155 16.15 28.89 1.73
N ASN A 156 15.32 29.88 2.09
CA ASN A 156 15.71 31.03 2.90
C ASN A 156 16.93 31.75 2.30
N ASP A 157 17.92 32.08 3.13
CA ASP A 157 19.16 32.75 2.72
C ASP A 157 20.35 31.76 2.68
N GLU A 158 20.07 30.48 2.43
CA GLU A 158 21.10 29.45 2.26
C GLU A 158 21.98 29.73 1.04
N LYS A 159 23.30 29.57 1.20
CA LYS A 159 24.29 29.79 0.13
C LYS A 159 24.38 28.63 -0.85
N GLU A 160 24.16 27.41 -0.37
CA GLU A 160 24.12 26.20 -1.18
C GLU A 160 22.67 25.83 -1.48
N PRO A 161 22.36 25.34 -2.68
CA PRO A 161 21.01 24.90 -2.98
C PRO A 161 20.68 23.62 -2.19
N ARG A 162 19.41 23.44 -1.86
CA ARG A 162 18.89 22.18 -1.33
C ARG A 162 18.82 21.09 -2.40
N MET A 163 18.60 21.49 -3.66
CA MET A 163 18.57 20.60 -4.82
C MET A 163 19.36 21.21 -5.98
N ASP A 164 20.22 20.43 -6.63
CA ASP A 164 20.94 20.82 -7.85
C ASP A 164 20.85 19.68 -8.88
N ILE A 165 19.86 19.76 -9.77
CA ILE A 165 19.36 18.64 -10.57
C ILE A 165 19.46 18.97 -12.06
N THR A 166 19.76 17.97 -12.89
CA THR A 166 19.72 18.07 -14.36
C THR A 166 18.59 17.20 -14.92
N ASP A 167 17.61 17.82 -15.59
CA ASP A 167 16.55 17.11 -16.31
C ASP A 167 16.92 16.92 -17.80
N LYS A 168 17.23 15.67 -18.15
CA LYS A 168 17.57 15.27 -19.52
C LYS A 168 16.41 15.46 -20.51
N ASN A 169 15.18 15.53 -20.02
CA ASN A 169 13.97 15.68 -20.82
C ASN A 169 13.34 17.08 -20.65
N SER A 170 14.13 18.09 -20.28
CA SER A 170 13.67 19.48 -20.11
C SER A 170 13.08 20.10 -21.37
N ASN A 171 13.31 19.50 -22.55
CA ASN A 171 12.63 19.86 -23.79
C ASN A 171 11.11 19.63 -23.76
N LEU A 172 10.59 18.82 -22.82
CA LEU A 172 9.15 18.62 -22.61
C LEU A 172 8.48 19.79 -21.89
N ALA A 173 9.25 20.62 -21.16
CA ALA A 173 8.80 21.88 -20.57
C ALA A 173 9.89 22.95 -20.74
N PRO A 174 10.13 23.44 -21.98
CA PRO A 174 11.32 24.21 -22.33
C PRO A 174 11.23 25.69 -21.93
N SER A 175 10.03 26.25 -21.86
CA SER A 175 9.77 27.65 -21.51
C SER A 175 8.39 27.83 -20.89
N GLY A 176 8.16 28.96 -20.24
CA GLY A 176 6.86 29.34 -19.73
C GLY A 176 6.92 30.30 -18.54
N PRO A 177 5.78 30.92 -18.17
CA PRO A 177 5.66 31.78 -17.01
C PRO A 177 5.94 31.02 -15.69
N VAL A 178 6.05 31.80 -14.62
CA VAL A 178 6.01 31.31 -13.24
C VAL A 178 4.56 31.14 -12.81
N THR A 179 4.26 30.13 -12.00
CA THR A 179 2.95 29.94 -11.38
C THR A 179 3.08 29.94 -9.87
N LEU A 180 2.26 30.71 -9.17
CA LEU A 180 2.21 30.67 -7.70
C LEU A 180 0.90 30.04 -7.25
N GLY A 181 1.00 29.14 -6.28
CA GLY A 181 -0.15 28.46 -5.69
C GLY A 181 -0.49 27.13 -6.35
N GLY A 182 -1.76 26.73 -6.21
CA GLY A 182 -2.29 25.46 -6.71
C GLY A 182 -2.36 24.34 -5.67
N GLY A 183 -1.93 24.61 -4.44
CA GLY A 183 -2.11 23.72 -3.29
C GLY A 183 -3.54 23.73 -2.75
N TRP A 184 -3.99 22.62 -2.16
CA TRP A 184 -5.29 22.50 -1.48
C TRP A 184 -5.36 23.27 -0.14
N ILE A 185 -4.21 23.55 0.47
CA ILE A 185 -4.08 24.46 1.62
C ILE A 185 -3.82 25.87 1.10
N GLU A 186 -4.47 26.85 1.72
CA GLU A 186 -4.22 28.24 1.39
C GLU A 186 -2.74 28.60 1.56
N THR A 187 -2.19 29.32 0.59
CA THR A 187 -0.83 29.85 0.64
C THR A 187 -0.84 31.33 0.32
N GLU A 188 -0.12 32.08 1.13
CA GLU A 188 0.16 33.49 0.96
C GLU A 188 1.54 33.67 0.32
N PHE A 189 1.65 34.57 -0.66
CA PHE A 189 2.87 34.87 -1.39
C PHE A 189 3.15 36.38 -1.42
N ASP A 190 4.43 36.72 -1.43
CA ASP A 190 4.93 38.09 -1.53
C ASP A 190 6.28 38.15 -2.25
N ASP A 191 6.67 39.35 -2.71
CA ASP A 191 7.98 39.64 -3.30
C ASP A 191 8.40 38.70 -4.45
N LEU A 192 7.53 38.47 -5.44
CA LEU A 192 7.89 37.69 -6.63
C LEU A 192 8.86 38.50 -7.51
N VAL A 193 10.06 37.96 -7.72
CA VAL A 193 11.11 38.55 -8.55
C VAL A 193 11.58 37.52 -9.56
N VAL A 194 11.67 37.91 -10.84
CA VAL A 194 12.21 37.07 -11.92
C VAL A 194 13.32 37.83 -12.65
N THR A 195 14.51 37.25 -12.66
CA THR A 195 15.71 37.80 -13.29
C THR A 195 16.19 36.86 -14.40
N PRO A 196 16.25 37.30 -15.66
CA PRO A 196 16.78 36.49 -16.75
C PRO A 196 18.23 36.01 -16.49
N LEU A 197 18.57 34.84 -17.02
CA LEU A 197 19.91 34.27 -16.98
C LEU A 197 20.43 34.05 -18.41
N GLU A 198 21.73 34.29 -18.63
CA GLU A 198 22.41 33.88 -19.85
C GLU A 198 22.38 32.34 -20.01
N GLU A 199 22.42 31.84 -21.25
CA GLU A 199 22.24 30.40 -21.52
C GLU A 199 23.30 29.50 -20.85
N ASP A 200 24.49 30.03 -20.56
CA ASP A 200 25.61 29.32 -19.94
C ASP A 200 25.86 29.71 -18.47
N ALA A 201 24.95 30.44 -17.83
CA ALA A 201 25.12 30.98 -16.47
C ALA A 201 25.46 29.92 -15.40
N LEU A 202 25.07 28.65 -15.60
CA LEU A 202 25.35 27.55 -14.67
C LEU A 202 26.45 26.58 -15.16
N LYS A 203 27.13 26.85 -16.27
CA LYS A 203 28.09 25.92 -16.90
C LYS A 203 29.30 25.62 -16.00
N ASP A 204 29.89 26.65 -15.40
CA ASP A 204 31.09 26.55 -14.55
C ASP A 204 30.76 26.45 -13.05
N VAL A 205 29.47 26.40 -12.69
CA VAL A 205 29.02 26.25 -11.31
C VAL A 205 29.09 24.78 -10.90
N LYS A 206 29.90 24.44 -9.89
CA LYS A 206 29.97 23.05 -9.40
C LYS A 206 28.63 22.60 -8.84
N VAL A 207 28.23 21.35 -9.12
CA VAL A 207 27.07 20.70 -8.48
C VAL A 207 27.38 20.52 -7.00
N THR A 208 26.59 21.16 -6.14
CA THR A 208 26.66 21.05 -4.68
C THR A 208 25.25 21.08 -4.10
N GLU A 209 25.02 20.39 -2.99
CA GLU A 209 23.75 20.44 -2.25
C GLU A 209 24.05 20.63 -0.76
N TYR A 210 23.21 21.41 -0.07
CA TYR A 210 23.27 21.55 1.38
C TYR A 210 23.12 20.19 2.08
N ARG A 211 24.01 19.88 3.03
CA ARG A 211 23.95 18.66 3.85
C ARG A 211 24.29 18.96 5.30
N LYS A 212 23.46 18.48 6.22
CA LYS A 212 23.77 18.47 7.66
C LYS A 212 24.51 17.17 7.98
N VAL A 213 25.79 17.27 8.37
CA VAL A 213 26.63 16.10 8.68
C VAL A 213 27.22 16.24 10.08
N VAL A 214 27.07 15.20 10.90
CA VAL A 214 27.71 15.14 12.23
C VAL A 214 29.22 15.03 12.05
N THR A 215 29.97 15.87 12.74
CA THR A 215 31.43 15.90 12.64
C THR A 215 32.07 14.67 13.29
N PRO A 216 33.28 14.25 12.85
CA PRO A 216 34.02 13.16 13.50
C PRO A 216 34.23 13.38 15.00
N GLN A 217 34.44 14.62 15.44
CA GLN A 217 34.62 14.96 16.85
C GLN A 217 33.34 14.76 17.67
N GLU A 218 32.18 15.15 17.14
CA GLU A 218 30.89 14.91 17.79
C GLU A 218 30.61 13.41 17.91
N LYS A 219 30.92 12.62 16.87
CA LYS A 219 30.81 11.15 16.92
C LYS A 219 31.71 10.54 17.98
N GLU A 220 32.95 11.02 18.12
CA GLU A 220 33.88 10.54 19.14
C GLU A 220 33.44 10.91 20.57
N ASN A 221 32.96 12.14 20.78
CA ASN A 221 32.42 12.56 22.08
C ASN A 221 31.21 11.68 22.48
N LYS A 222 30.31 11.39 21.53
CA LYS A 222 29.18 10.48 21.74
C LYS A 222 29.65 9.07 22.09
N ARG A 223 30.64 8.52 21.38
CA ARG A 223 31.20 7.19 21.65
C ARG A 223 31.75 7.07 23.08
N GLN A 224 32.56 8.04 23.50
CA GLN A 224 33.14 8.06 24.84
C GLN A 224 32.05 8.11 25.93
N PHE A 225 31.02 8.93 25.71
CA PHE A 225 29.87 9.02 26.60
C PHE A 225 29.09 7.71 26.67
N GLU A 226 28.74 7.11 25.53
CA GLU A 226 28.01 5.83 25.50
C GLU A 226 28.82 4.70 26.14
N ARG A 227 30.12 4.62 25.84
CA ARG A 227 31.02 3.63 26.44
C ARG A 227 31.15 3.79 27.96
N ALA A 228 31.20 5.02 28.47
CA ALA A 228 31.24 5.27 29.91
C ALA A 228 29.98 4.79 30.65
N ASN A 229 28.83 4.77 29.96
CA ASN A 229 27.54 4.33 30.49
C ASN A 229 27.27 2.82 30.31
N TYR A 230 28.15 2.08 29.63
CA TYR A 230 28.01 0.63 29.48
C TYR A 230 28.23 -0.12 30.81
N THR A 231 27.37 -1.11 31.09
CA THR A 231 27.44 -1.98 32.27
C THR A 231 27.37 -3.46 31.91
N SER A 232 28.05 -4.32 32.66
CA SER A 232 27.93 -5.78 32.54
C SER A 232 26.58 -6.29 33.04
N VAL A 233 26.14 -7.44 32.54
CA VAL A 233 25.00 -8.18 33.08
C VAL A 233 25.46 -8.93 34.32
N LYS A 234 24.74 -8.79 35.45
CA LYS A 234 25.06 -9.47 36.71
C LYS A 234 23.92 -10.39 37.12
N VAL A 235 24.25 -11.65 37.40
CA VAL A 235 23.32 -12.66 37.91
C VAL A 235 23.63 -12.87 39.38
N SER A 236 22.72 -12.42 40.25
CA SER A 236 22.93 -12.49 41.71
C SER A 236 22.50 -13.82 42.30
N GLU A 237 21.38 -14.37 41.85
CA GLU A 237 20.76 -15.57 42.41
C GLU A 237 20.23 -16.48 41.28
N LEU A 238 20.12 -17.78 41.58
CA LEU A 238 19.56 -18.79 40.69
C LEU A 238 18.24 -19.29 41.28
N GLU A 239 17.23 -19.44 40.43
CA GLU A 239 15.96 -20.08 40.77
C GLU A 239 16.14 -21.60 40.94
N GLU A 240 15.25 -22.22 41.71
CA GLU A 240 15.20 -23.68 41.83
C GLU A 240 14.76 -24.29 40.49
N GLY A 241 15.46 -25.31 40.00
CA GLY A 241 15.22 -25.88 38.67
C GLY A 241 15.87 -25.08 37.53
N ARG A 242 15.17 -24.07 36.98
CA ARG A 242 15.54 -23.30 35.78
C ARG A 242 15.65 -21.81 36.05
N THR A 243 16.73 -21.18 35.60
CA THR A 243 16.92 -19.73 35.63
C THR A 243 17.13 -19.19 34.22
N ASP A 244 16.28 -18.26 33.79
CA ASP A 244 16.32 -17.63 32.47
C ASP A 244 16.74 -16.16 32.57
N ILE A 245 17.90 -15.80 32.01
CA ILE A 245 18.50 -14.47 32.12
C ILE A 245 18.55 -13.80 30.75
N SER A 246 17.85 -12.67 30.58
CA SER A 246 17.97 -11.87 29.35
C SER A 246 19.35 -11.24 29.25
N LEU A 247 19.95 -11.32 28.07
CA LEU A 247 21.18 -10.61 27.70
C LEU A 247 20.89 -9.43 26.76
N ASN A 248 19.63 -9.02 26.61
CA ASN A 248 19.25 -7.83 25.85
C ASN A 248 19.80 -6.55 26.52
N GLY A 249 19.89 -5.48 25.76
CA GLY A 249 20.38 -4.17 26.19
C GLY A 249 21.62 -3.75 25.42
N ASN A 250 22.46 -2.93 26.04
CA ASN A 250 23.66 -2.39 25.40
C ASN A 250 24.79 -3.42 25.39
N TRP A 251 25.34 -3.69 24.20
CA TRP A 251 26.53 -4.50 24.00
C TRP A 251 27.66 -3.60 23.50
N LEU A 252 28.90 -3.97 23.81
CA LEU A 252 30.06 -3.35 23.18
C LEU A 252 30.12 -3.80 21.73
N PHE A 253 30.41 -2.88 20.81
CA PHE A 253 30.37 -3.10 19.38
C PHE A 253 31.63 -2.58 18.69
N MET A 254 32.15 -3.34 17.74
CA MET A 254 33.32 -2.96 16.95
C MET A 254 33.18 -3.43 15.49
N PRO A 255 33.08 -2.51 14.52
CA PRO A 255 33.16 -2.83 13.10
C PRO A 255 34.49 -3.50 12.72
N GLY A 256 34.45 -4.49 11.83
CA GLY A 256 35.62 -5.23 11.38
C GLY A 256 36.69 -4.35 10.72
N TYR A 257 36.31 -3.26 10.05
CA TYR A 257 37.27 -2.32 9.45
C TYR A 257 38.05 -1.48 10.49
N GLN A 258 37.63 -1.48 11.76
CA GLN A 258 38.35 -0.89 12.88
C GLN A 258 39.08 -1.94 13.73
N LEU A 259 38.65 -3.20 13.66
CA LEU A 259 39.26 -4.31 14.39
C LEU A 259 39.28 -5.59 13.54
N ASP A 260 40.38 -5.78 12.81
CA ASP A 260 40.60 -6.95 11.96
C ASP A 260 41.37 -8.08 12.68
N ASN A 261 41.51 -7.99 14.01
CA ASN A 261 42.17 -9.03 14.81
C ASN A 261 41.16 -9.72 15.72
N LYS A 262 40.78 -10.94 15.34
CA LYS A 262 39.91 -11.85 16.10
C LYS A 262 40.40 -12.08 17.54
N GLU A 263 41.70 -12.27 17.75
CA GLU A 263 42.27 -12.56 19.09
C GLU A 263 42.00 -11.43 20.06
N LYS A 264 42.04 -10.18 19.58
CA LYS A 264 41.69 -9.01 20.40
C LYS A 264 40.20 -8.97 20.75
N ALA A 265 39.33 -9.33 19.80
CA ALA A 265 37.88 -9.28 19.98
C ALA A 265 37.38 -10.32 21.00
N ILE A 266 37.97 -11.52 21.02
CA ILE A 266 37.56 -12.62 21.89
C ILE A 266 38.33 -12.69 23.22
N SER A 267 39.43 -11.93 23.36
CA SER A 267 40.26 -11.94 24.55
C SER A 267 39.56 -11.27 25.74
N THR A 268 39.66 -11.92 26.90
CA THR A 268 39.15 -11.41 28.18
C THR A 268 40.04 -10.33 28.80
N THR A 269 41.22 -10.04 28.22
CA THR A 269 42.19 -9.06 28.74
C THR A 269 42.31 -7.81 27.88
N THR A 270 41.75 -7.79 26.66
CA THR A 270 41.77 -6.62 25.78
C THR A 270 40.99 -5.46 26.39
N ASP A 271 41.63 -4.28 26.47
CA ASP A 271 40.97 -3.01 26.83
C ASP A 271 39.89 -2.70 25.79
N ASP A 272 38.68 -2.41 26.25
CA ASP A 272 37.50 -2.17 25.45
C ASP A 272 37.00 -0.72 25.56
N LYS A 273 37.80 0.22 26.07
CA LYS A 273 37.47 1.65 26.17
C LYS A 273 37.26 2.37 24.83
N ASP A 274 37.85 1.87 23.76
CA ASP A 274 37.70 2.40 22.41
C ASP A 274 36.50 1.81 21.65
N TRP A 275 35.80 0.82 22.22
CA TRP A 275 34.63 0.20 21.59
C TRP A 275 33.44 1.15 21.51
N HIS A 276 32.62 0.94 20.49
CA HIS A 276 31.30 1.56 20.36
C HIS A 276 30.29 0.81 21.24
N VAL A 277 29.09 1.36 21.36
CA VAL A 277 27.97 0.69 22.04
C VAL A 277 26.82 0.54 21.06
N MET A 278 26.18 -0.62 21.07
CA MET A 278 24.99 -0.87 20.28
C MET A 278 23.93 -1.62 21.09
N SER A 279 22.68 -1.20 20.93
CA SER A 279 21.54 -1.91 21.49
C SER A 279 21.36 -3.28 20.81
N VAL A 280 21.12 -4.32 21.60
CA VAL A 280 20.74 -5.67 21.16
C VAL A 280 19.42 -6.05 21.85
N PRO A 281 18.39 -6.49 21.12
CA PRO A 281 18.39 -6.74 19.69
C PRO A 281 18.26 -5.48 18.81
N ASN A 282 19.06 -5.37 17.75
CA ASN A 282 18.93 -4.35 16.70
C ASN A 282 19.75 -4.69 15.44
N PHE A 283 19.40 -4.07 14.32
CA PHE A 283 20.22 -4.05 13.11
C PHE A 283 21.15 -2.82 13.11
N TRP A 284 22.40 -3.00 12.64
CA TRP A 284 23.35 -1.87 12.52
C TRP A 284 23.18 -1.07 11.23
N ASN A 285 22.32 -1.51 10.32
CA ASN A 285 21.94 -0.82 9.09
C ASN A 285 20.41 -0.63 9.01
N PRO A 286 19.91 0.22 8.08
CA PRO A 286 18.50 0.56 8.01
C PRO A 286 17.58 -0.65 7.83
N ILE A 287 16.42 -0.61 8.50
CA ILE A 287 15.36 -1.61 8.38
C ILE A 287 14.41 -1.15 7.28
N ARG A 288 14.77 -1.43 6.04
CA ARG A 288 14.00 -1.03 4.85
C ARG A 288 13.35 -2.24 4.22
N ILE A 289 12.05 -2.39 4.48
CA ILE A 289 11.23 -3.53 4.07
C ILE A 289 10.21 -3.09 3.01
N TRP A 290 10.12 -3.85 1.91
CA TRP A 290 9.07 -3.75 0.89
C TRP A 290 8.72 -2.28 0.53
N LEU A 291 7.44 -1.88 0.56
CA LEU A 291 6.99 -0.53 0.21
C LEU A 291 7.70 0.61 0.96
N HIS A 292 8.08 0.42 2.22
CA HIS A 292 8.78 1.41 3.05
C HIS A 292 10.27 1.49 2.78
N GLY A 293 10.83 0.47 2.10
CA GLY A 293 12.24 0.38 1.74
C GLY A 293 12.53 0.51 0.24
N GLU A 294 11.54 0.26 -0.60
CA GLU A 294 11.63 0.33 -2.06
C GLU A 294 11.94 1.75 -2.52
N THR A 295 12.60 1.82 -3.67
CA THR A 295 12.99 3.08 -4.28
C THR A 295 12.45 3.19 -5.70
N MET A 296 12.27 4.41 -6.17
CA MET A 296 11.94 4.73 -7.55
C MET A 296 13.08 5.53 -8.20
N PRO A 297 13.27 5.41 -9.53
CA PRO A 297 14.28 6.18 -10.25
C PRO A 297 14.02 7.70 -10.16
N SER A 298 15.10 8.47 -10.15
CA SER A 298 15.10 9.93 -10.34
C SER A 298 16.39 10.37 -11.06
N PRO A 299 16.47 11.60 -11.58
CA PRO A 299 17.67 12.12 -12.23
C PRO A 299 18.95 12.10 -11.38
N THR A 300 18.82 12.09 -10.04
CA THR A 300 19.96 12.09 -9.09
C THR A 300 20.23 10.73 -8.45
N GLY A 301 19.57 9.67 -8.93
CA GLY A 301 19.65 8.32 -8.36
C GLY A 301 18.33 7.87 -7.74
N ALA A 302 18.32 6.67 -7.17
CA ALA A 302 17.13 6.10 -6.57
C ALA A 302 16.67 6.91 -5.34
N GLN A 303 15.37 7.12 -5.20
CA GLN A 303 14.71 7.88 -4.11
C GLN A 303 13.59 7.02 -3.50
N PRO A 304 13.15 7.24 -2.25
CA PRO A 304 12.09 6.44 -1.64
C PRO A 304 10.82 6.39 -2.50
N LYS A 305 10.18 5.21 -2.56
CA LYS A 305 8.94 4.94 -3.31
C LYS A 305 7.77 5.83 -2.89
N GLY A 306 7.82 6.39 -1.68
CA GLY A 306 6.87 7.40 -1.18
C GLY A 306 5.67 6.84 -0.41
N VAL A 307 5.79 5.65 0.20
CA VAL A 307 4.77 5.16 1.16
C VAL A 307 4.92 5.83 2.51
N SER A 308 6.16 5.99 2.98
CA SER A 308 6.49 6.80 4.14
C SER A 308 7.89 7.40 3.96
N ASP A 309 7.96 8.66 3.59
CA ASP A 309 9.24 9.36 3.46
C ASP A 309 9.84 9.63 4.85
N THR A 310 8.99 9.91 5.83
CA THR A 310 9.37 10.19 7.21
C THR A 310 10.03 8.99 7.88
N TYR A 311 9.45 7.78 7.78
CA TYR A 311 10.10 6.56 8.28
C TYR A 311 11.43 6.30 7.56
N TYR A 312 11.45 6.44 6.23
CA TYR A 312 12.66 6.24 5.44
C TYR A 312 13.79 7.17 5.91
N GLN A 313 13.47 8.44 6.18
CA GLN A 313 14.42 9.42 6.70
C GLN A 313 14.83 9.11 8.14
N GLN A 314 13.90 8.73 9.03
CA GLN A 314 14.20 8.35 10.42
C GLN A 314 15.19 7.18 10.49
N GLU A 315 15.01 6.15 9.68
CA GLU A 315 15.93 5.02 9.60
C GLU A 315 17.31 5.42 9.03
N THR A 316 17.32 6.37 8.10
CA THR A 316 18.56 6.95 7.58
C THR A 316 19.30 7.70 8.69
N ASP A 317 18.61 8.57 9.42
CA ASP A 317 19.17 9.40 10.48
C ASP A 317 19.64 8.56 11.67
N ARG A 318 18.90 7.50 12.04
CA ARG A 318 19.29 6.53 13.08
C ARG A 318 20.66 5.94 12.77
N CYS A 319 20.86 5.45 11.55
CA CYS A 319 22.11 4.82 11.15
C CYS A 319 23.25 5.83 10.93
N GLU A 320 22.97 7.00 10.37
CA GLU A 320 23.95 8.08 10.23
C GLU A 320 24.41 8.64 11.58
N GLY A 321 23.52 8.61 12.56
CA GLY A 321 23.76 9.00 13.94
C GLY A 321 24.65 8.04 14.73
N TYR A 322 25.02 6.87 14.18
CA TYR A 322 25.98 5.98 14.83
C TYR A 322 27.37 6.61 14.93
N THR A 323 28.10 6.21 15.98
CA THR A 323 29.47 6.63 16.23
C THR A 323 30.49 5.95 15.30
N PHE A 324 30.03 5.06 14.43
CA PHE A 324 30.79 4.36 13.40
C PHE A 324 30.10 4.51 12.03
N ASP A 325 30.83 4.20 10.96
CA ASP A 325 30.29 4.17 9.60
C ASP A 325 29.62 2.82 9.32
N TYR A 326 28.28 2.80 9.37
CA TYR A 326 27.51 1.59 9.12
C TYR A 326 27.61 1.11 7.66
N ARG A 327 27.87 2.01 6.69
CA ARG A 327 27.96 1.64 5.28
C ARG A 327 29.22 0.84 4.97
N LYS A 328 30.29 1.06 5.74
CA LYS A 328 31.54 0.28 5.66
C LYS A 328 31.49 -1.01 6.49
N THR A 329 30.45 -1.23 7.29
CA THR A 329 30.37 -2.36 8.22
C THR A 329 29.79 -3.61 7.53
N ASN A 330 30.68 -4.51 7.09
CA ASN A 330 30.33 -5.84 6.55
C ASN A 330 30.46 -6.97 7.58
N VAL A 331 31.37 -6.79 8.54
CA VAL A 331 31.59 -7.69 9.67
C VAL A 331 31.60 -6.81 10.91
N ALA A 332 31.04 -7.30 12.01
CA ALA A 332 31.13 -6.64 13.30
C ALA A 332 31.30 -7.63 14.45
N TRP A 333 32.00 -7.19 15.48
CA TRP A 333 32.17 -7.89 16.73
C TRP A 333 31.30 -7.26 17.82
N TYR A 334 30.63 -8.12 18.57
CA TYR A 334 29.88 -7.78 19.76
C TYR A 334 30.56 -8.39 20.98
N ARG A 335 30.58 -7.67 22.10
CA ARG A 335 31.04 -8.19 23.40
C ARG A 335 30.01 -7.89 24.48
N GLN A 336 29.69 -8.90 25.27
CA GLN A 336 28.88 -8.76 26.48
C GLN A 336 29.58 -9.43 27.67
N TRP A 337 29.74 -8.67 28.73
CA TRP A 337 30.26 -9.15 30.00
C TRP A 337 29.12 -9.68 30.87
N VAL A 338 29.26 -10.89 31.39
CA VAL A 338 28.28 -11.56 32.27
C VAL A 338 28.97 -12.01 33.56
N GLU A 339 28.46 -11.58 34.71
CA GLU A 339 28.92 -12.00 36.04
C GLU A 339 27.97 -13.07 36.60
N LEU A 340 28.50 -14.27 36.85
CA LEU A 340 27.74 -15.44 37.34
C LEU A 340 28.06 -15.75 38.81
N PRO A 341 27.09 -16.27 39.59
CA PRO A 341 27.29 -16.59 41.01
C PRO A 341 28.15 -17.85 41.20
N ALA A 342 28.61 -18.09 42.43
CA ALA A 342 29.51 -19.21 42.73
C ALA A 342 28.85 -20.60 42.59
N ASN A 343 27.53 -20.68 42.70
CA ASN A 343 26.75 -21.92 42.73
C ASN A 343 26.30 -22.44 41.34
N ILE A 344 27.01 -22.07 40.26
CA ILE A 344 26.74 -22.58 38.90
C ILE A 344 27.42 -23.93 38.60
N GLU A 345 28.29 -24.43 39.49
CA GLU A 345 29.04 -25.65 39.25
C GLU A 345 28.11 -26.87 39.06
N GLY A 346 28.35 -27.66 38.01
CA GLY A 346 27.55 -28.83 37.68
C GLY A 346 26.18 -28.54 37.06
N LYS A 347 25.84 -27.26 36.81
CA LYS A 347 24.63 -26.85 36.08
C LYS A 347 24.84 -26.94 34.57
N ASN A 348 23.75 -27.14 33.83
CA ASN A 348 23.72 -26.94 32.38
C ASN A 348 23.49 -25.45 32.10
N MET A 349 24.24 -24.88 31.18
CA MET A 349 24.14 -23.47 30.79
C MET A 349 24.04 -23.37 29.28
N THR A 350 22.92 -22.88 28.76
CA THR A 350 22.68 -22.73 27.32
C THR A 350 22.52 -21.25 26.97
N LEU A 351 23.29 -20.77 26.01
CA LEU A 351 23.08 -19.46 25.39
C LEU A 351 22.15 -19.63 24.18
N THR A 352 21.07 -18.87 24.15
CA THR A 352 20.08 -18.87 23.07
C THR A 352 20.06 -17.50 22.41
N PHE A 353 20.23 -17.47 21.09
CA PHE A 353 19.97 -16.30 20.25
C PHE A 353 18.73 -16.60 19.43
N ASP A 354 17.69 -15.81 19.60
CA ASP A 354 16.42 -16.05 18.90
C ASP A 354 16.58 -15.92 17.38
N ALA A 355 17.41 -14.97 16.93
CA ALA A 355 17.82 -14.83 15.53
C ALA A 355 19.01 -13.85 15.39
N VAL A 356 19.92 -14.15 14.46
CA VAL A 356 21.05 -13.29 14.08
C VAL A 356 21.11 -13.21 12.55
N SER A 357 21.28 -12.01 12.01
CA SER A 357 21.35 -11.79 10.56
C SER A 357 22.79 -11.46 10.12
N LYS A 358 23.47 -12.22 9.24
CA LYS A 358 23.05 -13.50 8.62
C LYS A 358 23.99 -14.68 8.92
N VAL A 359 25.21 -14.40 9.37
CA VAL A 359 26.18 -15.43 9.78
C VAL A 359 26.77 -15.05 11.12
N ALA A 360 26.75 -15.96 12.08
CA ALA A 360 27.24 -15.74 13.43
C ALA A 360 28.33 -16.76 13.80
N GLU A 361 29.38 -16.28 14.47
CA GLU A 361 30.32 -17.11 15.24
C GLU A 361 30.27 -16.64 16.70
N ILE A 362 30.00 -17.57 17.63
CA ILE A 362 29.78 -17.26 19.04
C ILE A 362 30.94 -17.82 19.86
N TYR A 363 31.54 -16.97 20.68
CA TYR A 363 32.68 -17.29 21.54
C TYR A 363 32.34 -17.04 23.01
N ILE A 364 32.82 -17.91 23.90
CA ILE A 364 32.73 -17.77 25.34
C ILE A 364 34.13 -17.84 25.92
N ASN A 365 34.56 -16.78 26.61
CA ASN A 365 35.89 -16.69 27.24
C ASN A 365 37.06 -17.00 26.29
N GLY A 366 36.93 -16.68 25.00
CA GLY A 366 37.94 -16.91 23.97
C GLY A 366 37.74 -18.19 23.14
N GLU A 367 36.91 -19.12 23.60
CA GLU A 367 36.66 -20.40 22.93
C GLU A 367 35.44 -20.34 22.03
N LEU A 368 35.50 -20.95 20.84
CA LEU A 368 34.37 -21.03 19.92
C LEU A 368 33.30 -21.98 20.48
N ALA A 369 32.12 -21.45 20.78
CA ALA A 369 30.99 -22.20 21.32
C ALA A 369 30.03 -22.70 20.23
N GLY A 370 29.91 -21.99 19.10
CA GLY A 370 29.12 -22.42 17.95
C GLY A 370 29.03 -21.39 16.84
N SER A 371 28.30 -21.74 15.78
CA SER A 371 28.07 -20.89 14.62
C SER A 371 26.68 -21.11 14.00
N HIS A 372 26.24 -20.15 13.20
CA HIS A 372 24.96 -20.20 12.51
C HIS A 372 25.01 -19.50 11.15
N ILE A 373 24.22 -20.01 10.22
CA ILE A 373 23.91 -19.37 8.94
C ILE A 373 22.40 -19.39 8.78
N GLY A 374 21.82 -18.22 8.54
CA GLY A 374 20.37 -18.03 8.51
C GLY A 374 20.01 -16.65 9.07
N MET A 375 18.77 -16.23 8.89
CA MET A 375 18.30 -14.93 9.38
C MET A 375 17.27 -15.08 10.49
N TYR A 376 16.50 -16.17 10.51
CA TYR A 376 15.32 -16.32 11.36
C TYR A 376 15.45 -17.44 12.38
N GLY A 377 16.30 -18.42 12.12
CA GLY A 377 16.46 -19.59 12.98
C GLY A 377 17.06 -19.28 14.35
N GLU A 378 16.52 -19.94 15.38
CA GLU A 378 17.10 -19.90 16.72
C GLU A 378 18.44 -20.64 16.77
N ILE A 379 19.38 -20.08 17.53
CA ILE A 379 20.73 -20.63 17.76
C ILE A 379 20.85 -20.98 19.24
N GLN A 380 21.12 -22.24 19.55
CA GLN A 380 21.43 -22.68 20.91
C GLN A 380 22.87 -23.19 20.97
N VAL A 381 23.64 -22.70 21.95
CA VAL A 381 25.03 -23.09 22.18
C VAL A 381 25.24 -23.48 23.65
N ASP A 382 25.87 -24.63 23.87
CA ASP A 382 26.18 -25.14 25.21
C ASP A 382 27.39 -24.40 25.79
N GLY A 383 27.15 -23.59 26.83
CA GLY A 383 28.17 -22.86 27.57
C GLY A 383 28.66 -23.57 28.81
N SER A 384 28.16 -24.77 29.14
CA SER A 384 28.35 -25.40 30.46
C SER A 384 29.81 -25.62 30.85
N LYS A 385 30.68 -25.88 29.87
CA LYS A 385 32.13 -26.08 30.08
C LYS A 385 32.97 -24.82 29.90
N LEU A 386 32.38 -23.74 29.37
CA LEU A 386 33.07 -22.52 28.98
C LEU A 386 32.79 -21.36 29.94
N LEU A 387 31.60 -21.33 30.55
CA LEU A 387 31.21 -20.38 31.57
C LEU A 387 31.72 -20.81 32.95
N LYS A 388 32.15 -19.83 33.75
CA LYS A 388 32.73 -20.04 35.10
C LYS A 388 32.13 -19.05 36.11
N PRO A 389 32.21 -19.32 37.43
CA PRO A 389 31.87 -18.35 38.45
C PRO A 389 32.61 -17.01 38.25
N GLY A 390 31.94 -15.91 38.58
CA GLY A 390 32.47 -14.56 38.37
C GLY A 390 32.31 -14.08 36.93
N ARG A 391 33.30 -13.32 36.44
CA ARG A 391 33.19 -12.57 35.18
C ARG A 391 33.50 -13.45 33.95
N ASN A 392 32.61 -13.39 32.96
CA ASN A 392 32.68 -14.10 31.68
C ASN A 392 32.48 -13.14 30.52
N LEU A 393 33.12 -13.43 29.40
CA LEU A 393 32.93 -12.71 28.14
C LEU A 393 32.17 -13.59 27.14
N VAL A 394 31.06 -13.08 26.63
CA VAL A 394 30.41 -13.58 25.41
C VAL A 394 30.81 -12.64 24.27
N ALA A 395 31.42 -13.18 23.22
CA ALA A 395 31.77 -12.42 22.02
C ALA A 395 31.10 -13.03 20.79
N VAL A 396 30.52 -12.20 19.93
CA VAL A 396 29.82 -12.66 18.72
C VAL A 396 30.35 -11.91 17.53
N LYS A 397 30.83 -12.65 16.53
CA LYS A 397 31.15 -12.10 15.21
C LYS A 397 29.92 -12.25 14.33
N VAL A 398 29.40 -11.16 13.82
CA VAL A 398 28.30 -11.17 12.85
C VAL A 398 28.83 -10.70 11.51
N THR A 399 28.58 -11.50 10.47
CA THR A 399 28.94 -11.19 9.10
C THR A 399 27.66 -10.95 8.30
N ARG A 400 27.55 -9.77 7.69
CA ARG A 400 26.43 -9.39 6.82
C ARG A 400 26.42 -10.21 5.54
N ARG A 401 27.61 -10.37 4.95
CA ARG A 401 27.85 -11.01 3.66
C ARG A 401 29.07 -11.91 3.75
N ALA A 402 28.93 -13.21 3.52
CA ALA A 402 30.08 -14.09 3.53
C ALA A 402 30.92 -13.91 2.24
N GLU A 403 32.21 -14.28 2.32
CA GLU A 403 33.22 -14.01 1.29
C GLU A 403 32.80 -14.52 -0.11
N GLY A 404 32.96 -13.68 -1.14
CA GLY A 404 32.63 -13.99 -2.54
C GLY A 404 31.30 -13.39 -3.07
N SER A 405 30.49 -12.75 -2.21
CA SER A 405 29.25 -12.08 -2.63
C SER A 405 29.50 -10.67 -3.21
N SER A 406 29.22 -10.47 -4.51
CA SER A 406 29.31 -9.15 -5.15
C SER A 406 28.11 -8.26 -4.81
N SER A 407 28.32 -6.94 -4.81
CA SER A 407 27.35 -5.91 -4.43
C SER A 407 26.23 -5.74 -5.47
N GLU A 408 25.04 -6.23 -5.17
CA GLU A 408 23.78 -5.70 -5.69
C GLU A 408 22.92 -5.32 -4.46
N SER A 409 22.22 -4.19 -4.53
CA SER A 409 21.26 -3.80 -3.48
C SER A 409 20.09 -4.79 -3.49
N GLY A 410 19.44 -5.03 -2.35
CA GLY A 410 18.23 -5.87 -2.31
C GLY A 410 17.06 -5.27 -3.09
N SER A 411 17.05 -3.94 -3.33
CA SER A 411 16.17 -3.32 -4.33
C SER A 411 16.42 -3.89 -5.72
N ALA A 412 17.69 -4.13 -6.09
CA ALA A 412 18.05 -4.74 -7.36
C ALA A 412 17.71 -6.22 -7.41
N ALA A 413 17.59 -6.94 -6.29
CA ALA A 413 17.09 -8.31 -6.27
C ALA A 413 15.58 -8.34 -6.55
N ILE A 414 14.79 -7.50 -5.86
CA ILE A 414 13.36 -7.33 -6.12
C ILE A 414 13.12 -6.82 -7.55
N ASP A 415 13.87 -5.81 -7.99
CA ASP A 415 13.83 -5.29 -9.36
C ASP A 415 14.33 -6.32 -10.38
N PHE A 416 15.31 -7.17 -10.04
CA PHE A 416 15.76 -8.29 -10.89
C PHE A 416 14.70 -9.39 -11.00
N PHE A 417 13.98 -9.68 -9.93
CA PHE A 417 12.84 -10.60 -9.99
C PHE A 417 11.73 -10.01 -10.86
N TYR A 418 11.35 -8.73 -10.68
CA TYR A 418 10.40 -8.07 -11.57
C TYR A 418 10.90 -7.90 -13.01
N SER A 419 12.20 -7.65 -13.23
CA SER A 419 12.78 -7.51 -14.57
C SER A 419 12.92 -8.87 -15.27
N SER A 420 13.24 -9.94 -14.54
CA SER A 420 13.25 -11.31 -15.07
C SER A 420 11.84 -11.81 -15.41
N VAL A 421 10.80 -11.37 -14.68
CA VAL A 421 9.40 -11.55 -15.12
C VAL A 421 9.19 -10.90 -16.49
N ARG A 422 9.67 -9.66 -16.68
CA ARG A 422 9.53 -8.91 -17.94
C ARG A 422 10.40 -9.45 -19.09
N GLU A 423 11.60 -9.94 -18.81
CA GLU A 423 12.50 -10.55 -19.79
C GLU A 423 12.05 -11.96 -20.20
N SER A 424 11.38 -12.70 -19.31
CA SER A 424 10.85 -14.04 -19.61
C SER A 424 9.70 -14.06 -20.63
N GLU A 425 9.06 -12.92 -20.88
CA GLU A 425 8.09 -12.75 -21.96
C GLU A 425 8.75 -12.50 -23.34
N GLN A 426 10.06 -12.20 -23.38
CA GLN A 426 10.74 -11.79 -24.63
C GLN A 426 11.76 -12.80 -25.18
N GLU A 427 12.37 -13.69 -24.40
CA GLU A 427 13.35 -14.65 -24.96
C GLU A 427 13.33 -16.04 -24.30
N GLY A 428 13.27 -17.08 -25.12
CA GLY A 428 13.55 -18.48 -24.75
C GLY A 428 15.05 -18.76 -24.50
N GLY A 429 15.76 -17.83 -23.86
CA GLY A 429 17.22 -17.82 -23.70
C GLY A 429 17.67 -18.22 -22.30
N LYS A 430 18.71 -19.07 -22.24
CA LYS A 430 19.33 -19.59 -21.01
C LYS A 430 19.81 -18.47 -20.07
N VAL A 431 19.22 -18.40 -18.87
CA VAL A 431 19.81 -17.66 -17.73
C VAL A 431 21.05 -18.42 -17.24
N SER A 432 22.23 -17.82 -17.42
CA SER A 432 23.50 -18.40 -16.95
C SER A 432 23.66 -18.23 -15.43
N VAL A 433 23.88 -19.34 -14.73
CA VAL A 433 24.13 -19.38 -13.28
C VAL A 433 25.46 -18.70 -12.96
N LYS A 434 25.43 -17.56 -12.26
CA LYS A 434 26.61 -17.09 -11.49
C LYS A 434 26.54 -17.70 -10.10
N SER A 435 27.32 -18.75 -9.88
CA SER A 435 27.44 -19.47 -8.62
C SER A 435 28.04 -18.56 -7.53
N ASN A 436 27.20 -18.00 -6.67
CA ASN A 436 27.63 -17.43 -5.38
C ASN A 436 26.61 -17.87 -4.30
N ILE A 437 26.97 -18.91 -3.55
CA ILE A 437 26.17 -19.63 -2.54
C ILE A 437 25.50 -18.72 -1.49
N LEU A 438 25.91 -17.45 -1.38
CA LEU A 438 25.61 -16.54 -0.27
C LEU A 438 24.74 -15.33 -0.64
N LYS A 439 24.42 -15.13 -1.94
CA LYS A 439 23.50 -14.05 -2.34
C LYS A 439 22.04 -14.36 -1.98
N ASP A 440 21.69 -15.64 -1.82
CA ASP A 440 20.30 -16.12 -1.86
C ASP A 440 19.81 -16.74 -0.52
N ILE A 441 20.44 -16.45 0.63
CA ILE A 441 19.92 -16.93 1.93
C ILE A 441 18.53 -16.32 2.16
N ALA A 442 17.57 -17.11 2.64
CA ALA A 442 16.22 -16.65 2.99
C ALA A 442 16.25 -15.34 3.81
N HIS A 443 15.54 -14.31 3.36
CA HIS A 443 15.71 -12.95 3.88
C HIS A 443 14.47 -12.07 3.81
N GLY A 444 13.27 -12.63 3.58
CA GLY A 444 12.04 -11.82 3.44
C GLY A 444 12.18 -10.70 2.39
N PHE A 445 11.40 -9.63 2.53
CA PHE A 445 11.42 -8.47 1.62
C PHE A 445 12.33 -7.32 2.09
N TYR A 446 13.48 -7.61 2.71
CA TYR A 446 14.39 -6.57 3.17
C TYR A 446 15.35 -6.09 2.05
N GLY A 447 15.24 -4.82 1.65
CA GLY A 447 15.99 -4.26 0.52
C GLY A 447 17.46 -3.90 0.81
N ASP A 448 17.83 -3.68 2.08
CA ASP A 448 19.17 -3.24 2.47
C ASP A 448 20.03 -4.35 3.09
N ASP A 449 19.65 -5.63 2.97
CA ASP A 449 20.40 -6.77 3.54
C ASP A 449 20.78 -6.51 5.02
N PRO A 450 19.77 -6.39 5.91
CA PRO A 450 19.96 -5.95 7.28
C PRO A 450 20.79 -6.98 8.07
N ALA A 451 21.70 -6.52 8.91
CA ALA A 451 22.58 -7.38 9.69
C ALA A 451 22.72 -6.92 11.14
N GLY A 452 22.85 -7.91 12.03
CA GLY A 452 22.88 -7.70 13.47
C GLY A 452 22.26 -8.85 14.26
N ILE A 453 22.46 -8.81 15.58
CA ILE A 453 21.71 -9.62 16.53
C ILE A 453 20.35 -8.93 16.69
N TRP A 454 19.35 -9.36 15.90
CA TRP A 454 18.12 -8.60 15.70
C TRP A 454 16.90 -9.16 16.44
N GLN A 455 17.04 -10.31 17.09
CA GLN A 455 16.08 -10.84 18.07
C GLN A 455 16.78 -11.14 19.41
N PRO A 456 16.00 -11.33 20.50
CA PRO A 456 16.53 -11.45 21.86
C PRO A 456 17.65 -12.50 22.06
N VAL A 457 18.47 -12.26 23.08
CA VAL A 457 19.50 -13.19 23.55
C VAL A 457 19.23 -13.54 25.01
N ARG A 458 19.41 -14.81 25.37
CA ARG A 458 19.18 -15.32 26.72
C ARG A 458 20.24 -16.33 27.14
N LEU A 459 20.57 -16.34 28.43
CA LEU A 459 21.28 -17.43 29.11
C LEU A 459 20.31 -18.22 29.97
N THR A 460 20.20 -19.52 29.74
CA THR A 460 19.38 -20.44 30.54
C THR A 460 20.28 -21.36 31.37
N ILE A 461 20.05 -21.42 32.68
CA ILE A 461 20.80 -22.24 33.64
C ILE A 461 19.84 -23.28 34.25
N THR A 462 20.14 -24.57 34.13
CA THR A 462 19.29 -25.66 34.66
C THR A 462 20.11 -26.75 35.37
N SER A 463 19.42 -27.70 36.01
CA SER A 463 20.05 -28.99 36.33
C SER A 463 20.34 -29.79 35.05
N PRO A 464 21.18 -30.86 35.11
CA PRO A 464 21.55 -31.63 33.91
C PRO A 464 20.38 -32.35 33.21
N VAL A 465 19.34 -32.72 33.94
CA VAL A 465 18.10 -33.24 33.36
C VAL A 465 17.15 -32.08 33.14
N LYS A 466 16.81 -31.81 31.89
CA LYS A 466 15.94 -30.68 31.52
C LYS A 466 14.97 -31.03 30.40
N VAL A 467 13.94 -30.22 30.27
CA VAL A 467 13.02 -30.17 29.14
C VAL A 467 13.69 -29.41 28.00
N GLU A 468 13.68 -30.01 26.81
CA GLU A 468 14.22 -29.45 25.56
C GLU A 468 13.12 -28.83 24.68
N ASP A 469 11.95 -29.46 24.63
CA ASP A 469 10.85 -29.06 23.75
C ASP A 469 9.50 -29.56 24.31
N ILE A 470 8.45 -28.78 24.07
CA ILE A 470 7.08 -29.12 24.45
C ILE A 470 6.19 -28.85 23.25
N PHE A 471 5.33 -29.82 22.90
CA PHE A 471 4.22 -29.60 21.98
C PHE A 471 2.89 -29.86 22.68
N ILE A 472 2.06 -28.82 22.75
CA ILE A 472 0.70 -28.87 23.29
C ILE A 472 -0.26 -29.06 22.11
N LYS A 473 -0.98 -30.18 22.11
CA LYS A 473 -2.04 -30.50 21.14
C LYS A 473 -3.40 -30.37 21.84
N PRO A 474 -4.00 -29.16 21.88
CA PRO A 474 -5.25 -28.94 22.59
C PRO A 474 -6.43 -29.65 21.90
N THR A 475 -7.38 -30.09 22.71
CA THR A 475 -8.74 -30.46 22.29
C THR A 475 -9.73 -29.53 23.01
N LEU A 476 -11.04 -29.71 22.79
CA LEU A 476 -12.05 -28.88 23.46
C LEU A 476 -12.17 -29.19 24.96
N GLU A 477 -11.68 -30.35 25.41
CA GLU A 477 -11.88 -30.87 26.78
C GLU A 477 -10.58 -31.36 27.41
N GLY A 478 -9.42 -30.98 26.87
CA GLY A 478 -8.14 -31.54 27.28
C GLY A 478 -6.98 -31.13 26.38
N ALA A 479 -5.84 -31.77 26.58
CA ALA A 479 -4.69 -31.64 25.71
C ALA A 479 -3.84 -32.91 25.74
N THR A 480 -3.20 -33.20 24.62
CA THR A 480 -2.10 -34.18 24.55
C THR A 480 -0.78 -33.43 24.49
N PHE A 481 0.18 -33.88 25.30
CA PHE A 481 1.50 -33.28 25.42
C PHE A 481 2.55 -34.23 24.85
N ASP A 482 3.41 -33.73 23.96
CA ASP A 482 4.69 -34.36 23.64
C ASP A 482 5.78 -33.54 24.33
N LEU A 483 6.39 -34.10 25.39
CA LEU A 483 7.47 -33.45 26.13
C LEU A 483 8.78 -34.16 25.83
N THR A 484 9.73 -33.42 25.26
CA THR A 484 11.10 -33.90 25.02
C THR A 484 11.96 -33.53 26.21
N ALA A 485 12.56 -34.51 26.87
CA ALA A 485 13.51 -34.28 27.95
C ALA A 485 14.84 -34.99 27.67
N LYS A 486 15.93 -34.37 28.14
CA LYS A 486 17.28 -34.86 27.96
C LYS A 486 18.08 -34.83 29.25
N ASN A 487 18.93 -35.84 29.42
CA ASN A 487 19.90 -35.89 30.50
C ASN A 487 21.30 -35.54 29.99
N HIS A 488 21.74 -34.31 30.21
CA HIS A 488 23.11 -33.85 29.90
C HIS A 488 24.15 -34.28 30.93
N GLY A 489 23.74 -35.00 31.97
CA GLY A 489 24.62 -35.51 33.01
C GLY A 489 25.39 -36.76 32.58
N SER A 490 26.38 -37.13 33.38
CA SER A 490 27.23 -38.32 33.17
C SER A 490 26.68 -39.60 33.81
N LYS A 491 25.54 -39.53 34.50
CA LYS A 491 24.91 -40.66 35.20
C LYS A 491 23.44 -40.77 34.83
N LYS A 492 22.90 -41.98 34.92
CA LYS A 492 21.46 -42.22 34.86
C LYS A 492 20.73 -41.40 35.93
N SER A 493 19.59 -40.83 35.56
CA SER A 493 18.71 -40.08 36.47
C SER A 493 17.29 -40.66 36.46
N GLN A 494 16.62 -40.57 37.61
CA GLN A 494 15.21 -40.92 37.77
C GLN A 494 14.45 -39.71 38.31
N PHE A 495 13.29 -39.44 37.71
CA PHE A 495 12.44 -38.29 38.04
C PHE A 495 10.96 -38.59 37.80
N ASP A 496 10.11 -37.76 38.38
CA ASP A 496 8.67 -37.70 38.14
C ASP A 496 8.36 -36.45 37.31
N LEU A 497 7.36 -36.53 36.42
CA LEU A 497 6.86 -35.40 35.64
C LEU A 497 5.50 -34.96 36.21
N TYR A 498 5.43 -33.69 36.62
CA TYR A 498 4.19 -33.03 37.03
C TYR A 498 3.76 -31.99 36.01
N THR A 499 2.45 -31.81 35.88
CA THR A 499 1.86 -30.81 34.99
C THR A 499 0.81 -30.01 35.75
N ASP A 500 0.93 -28.69 35.65
CA ASP A 500 -0.03 -27.73 36.17
C ASP A 500 -0.55 -26.89 34.99
N VAL A 501 -1.86 -26.68 34.90
CA VAL A 501 -2.51 -25.82 33.91
C VAL A 501 -3.21 -24.69 34.66
N ILE A 502 -2.72 -23.48 34.47
CA ILE A 502 -3.13 -22.31 35.26
C ILE A 502 -3.74 -21.29 34.31
N ASP A 503 -4.94 -20.83 34.60
CA ASP A 503 -5.60 -19.77 33.86
C ASP A 503 -4.79 -18.47 34.01
N LYS A 504 -4.30 -17.91 32.90
CA LYS A 504 -3.34 -16.79 32.90
C LYS A 504 -3.96 -15.48 33.37
N GLU A 505 -5.27 -15.32 33.17
CA GLU A 505 -6.00 -14.11 33.56
C GLU A 505 -6.35 -14.13 35.05
N THR A 506 -6.87 -15.26 35.55
CA THR A 506 -7.40 -15.37 36.91
C THR A 506 -6.42 -15.96 37.92
N GLY A 507 -5.36 -16.63 37.46
CA GLY A 507 -4.46 -17.42 38.30
C GLY A 507 -5.06 -18.73 38.83
N SER A 508 -6.28 -19.08 38.39
CA SER A 508 -6.98 -20.27 38.87
C SER A 508 -6.37 -21.53 38.30
N LEU A 509 -6.25 -22.56 39.13
CA LEU A 509 -5.74 -23.87 38.71
C LEU A 509 -6.84 -24.66 37.99
N LEU A 510 -6.66 -24.92 36.69
CA LEU A 510 -7.54 -25.80 35.90
C LEU A 510 -7.18 -27.28 36.11
N TYR A 511 -5.90 -27.57 36.26
CA TYR A 511 -5.38 -28.91 36.50
C TYR A 511 -4.05 -28.85 37.27
N SER A 512 -3.84 -29.78 38.19
CA SER A 512 -2.52 -30.07 38.79
C SER A 512 -2.44 -31.55 39.09
N GLY A 513 -1.34 -32.18 38.72
CA GLY A 513 -1.14 -33.59 39.05
C GLY A 513 0.21 -34.15 38.65
N LEU A 514 0.50 -35.33 39.22
CA LEU A 514 1.57 -36.21 38.77
C LEU A 514 1.14 -36.85 37.45
N SER A 515 1.80 -36.48 36.36
CA SER A 515 1.44 -36.95 35.01
C SER A 515 2.12 -38.28 34.68
N LEU A 516 3.43 -38.40 34.92
CA LEU A 516 4.18 -39.63 34.67
C LEU A 516 5.16 -39.91 35.82
N PRO A 517 5.03 -41.03 36.55
CA PRO A 517 5.93 -41.39 37.63
C PRO A 517 7.15 -42.18 37.14
N LYS A 518 8.26 -42.09 37.90
CA LYS A 518 9.45 -42.96 37.82
C LYS A 518 10.07 -43.05 36.42
N LEU A 519 10.10 -41.93 35.71
CA LEU A 519 10.78 -41.82 34.43
C LEU A 519 12.30 -41.97 34.62
N VAL A 520 12.96 -42.55 33.62
CA VAL A 520 14.40 -42.79 33.63
C VAL A 520 15.00 -42.29 32.33
N LEU A 521 16.11 -41.55 32.44
CA LEU A 521 16.99 -41.21 31.33
C LEU A 521 18.43 -41.61 31.67
N ASN A 522 19.06 -42.38 30.79
CA ASN A 522 20.49 -42.67 30.85
C ASN A 522 21.31 -41.41 30.57
N ALA A 523 22.62 -41.46 30.82
CA ALA A 523 23.52 -40.35 30.51
C ALA A 523 23.48 -40.05 29.00
N GLY A 524 23.25 -38.80 28.62
CA GLY A 524 23.12 -38.34 27.24
C GLY A 524 21.82 -38.72 26.52
N GLU A 525 20.93 -39.48 27.16
CA GLU A 525 19.67 -39.92 26.54
C GLU A 525 18.69 -38.74 26.42
N GLU A 526 18.07 -38.63 25.24
CA GLU A 526 16.96 -37.73 24.92
C GLU A 526 15.75 -38.58 24.56
N LYS A 527 14.58 -38.25 25.12
CA LYS A 527 13.35 -39.01 24.90
C LYS A 527 12.13 -38.12 24.87
N VAL A 528 11.18 -38.46 24.01
CA VAL A 528 9.84 -37.87 23.97
C VAL A 528 8.90 -38.68 24.85
N PHE A 529 8.20 -38.00 25.75
CA PHE A 529 7.13 -38.55 26.58
C PHE A 529 5.79 -37.99 26.11
N THR A 530 4.93 -38.87 25.59
CA THR A 530 3.58 -38.52 25.14
C THR A 530 2.53 -38.98 26.15
N TYR A 531 1.68 -38.06 26.61
CA TYR A 531 0.56 -38.34 27.52
C TYR A 531 -0.54 -37.29 27.36
N SER A 532 -1.74 -37.57 27.88
CA SER A 532 -2.91 -36.68 27.74
C SER A 532 -3.53 -36.38 29.09
N VAL A 533 -4.09 -35.17 29.21
CA VAL A 533 -4.99 -34.76 30.28
C VAL A 533 -6.36 -34.49 29.64
N ASN A 534 -7.38 -35.22 30.07
CA ASN A 534 -8.74 -35.20 29.51
C ASN A 534 -9.77 -34.76 30.57
N ASN A 535 -11.04 -34.62 30.16
CA ASN A 535 -12.17 -34.25 31.02
C ASN A 535 -12.00 -32.89 31.71
N LEU A 536 -11.22 -31.99 31.10
CA LEU A 536 -11.12 -30.60 31.50
C LEU A 536 -12.34 -29.82 30.99
N LYS A 537 -12.62 -28.68 31.63
CA LYS A 537 -13.64 -27.71 31.18
C LYS A 537 -13.00 -26.34 30.97
N PRO A 538 -12.08 -26.20 29.99
CA PRO A 538 -11.40 -24.93 29.76
C PRO A 538 -12.35 -23.89 29.15
N ARG A 539 -12.03 -22.61 29.36
CA ARG A 539 -12.54 -21.56 28.48
C ARG A 539 -11.77 -21.64 27.17
N LEU A 540 -12.47 -21.77 26.05
CA LEU A 540 -11.82 -21.94 24.75
C LEU A 540 -11.23 -20.61 24.27
N TRP A 541 -10.10 -20.69 23.56
CA TRP A 541 -9.55 -19.54 22.86
C TRP A 541 -10.34 -19.28 21.57
N THR A 542 -10.79 -18.05 21.40
CA THR A 542 -11.28 -17.49 20.14
C THR A 542 -10.76 -16.05 19.99
N PRO A 543 -10.85 -15.44 18.80
CA PRO A 543 -10.55 -14.03 18.65
C PRO A 543 -11.33 -13.10 19.60
N HIS A 544 -12.59 -13.42 19.97
CA HIS A 544 -13.37 -12.57 20.90
C HIS A 544 -13.15 -12.95 22.37
N HIS A 545 -12.75 -14.19 22.63
CA HIS A 545 -12.42 -14.70 23.95
C HIS A 545 -11.03 -15.33 23.96
N PRO A 546 -9.94 -14.52 23.97
CA PRO A 546 -8.57 -15.00 23.89
C PRO A 546 -8.09 -15.60 25.23
N ASN A 547 -8.78 -16.65 25.69
CA ASN A 547 -8.48 -17.31 26.96
C ASN A 547 -7.13 -18.04 26.86
N LEU A 548 -6.18 -17.67 27.73
CA LEU A 548 -4.83 -18.22 27.77
C LEU A 548 -4.56 -18.93 29.09
N TYR A 549 -3.70 -19.95 29.01
CA TYR A 549 -3.28 -20.78 30.11
C TYR A 549 -1.76 -20.92 30.12
N ASP A 550 -1.17 -20.89 31.30
CA ASP A 550 0.22 -21.27 31.53
C ASP A 550 0.27 -22.78 31.84
N PHE A 551 0.86 -23.54 30.92
CA PHE A 551 1.12 -24.96 31.04
C PHE A 551 2.52 -25.16 31.62
N ARG A 552 2.58 -25.50 32.90
CA ARG A 552 3.82 -25.65 33.67
C ARG A 552 4.17 -27.12 33.82
N PHE A 553 5.37 -27.49 33.40
CA PHE A 553 5.90 -28.85 33.45
C PHE A 553 7.10 -28.89 34.39
N ARG A 554 7.04 -29.73 35.43
CA ARG A 554 8.09 -29.84 36.44
C ARG A 554 8.69 -31.24 36.42
N LEU A 555 10.02 -31.30 36.31
CA LEU A 555 10.78 -32.53 36.48
C LEU A 555 11.27 -32.59 37.93
N VAL A 556 10.78 -33.53 38.72
CA VAL A 556 11.09 -33.64 40.15
C VAL A 556 11.89 -34.91 40.41
N ALA A 557 13.06 -34.79 41.02
CA ALA A 557 13.90 -35.92 41.36
C ALA A 557 13.21 -36.85 42.37
N ALA A 558 13.64 -38.12 42.44
CA ALA A 558 13.14 -39.09 43.42
C ALA A 558 13.26 -38.65 44.90
N LYS A 559 14.14 -37.68 45.20
CA LYS A 559 14.32 -37.10 46.55
C LYS A 559 13.53 -35.80 46.78
N GLY A 560 12.67 -35.40 45.84
CA GLY A 560 11.79 -34.23 45.94
C GLY A 560 12.36 -32.91 45.41
N ALA A 561 13.61 -32.86 44.97
CA ALA A 561 14.22 -31.64 44.40
C ALA A 561 13.73 -31.37 42.97
N GLU A 562 13.37 -30.12 42.66
CA GLU A 562 13.00 -29.72 41.29
C GLU A 562 14.25 -29.63 40.40
N LEU A 563 14.29 -30.45 39.35
CA LEU A 563 15.40 -30.51 38.41
C LEU A 563 15.26 -29.43 37.33
N ASP A 564 14.05 -29.24 36.84
CA ASP A 564 13.71 -28.28 35.80
C ASP A 564 12.22 -27.93 35.85
N CYS A 565 11.89 -26.71 35.44
CA CYS A 565 10.52 -26.21 35.34
C CYS A 565 10.40 -25.36 34.08
N MET A 566 9.58 -25.80 33.14
CA MET A 566 9.31 -25.07 31.90
C MET A 566 7.83 -24.71 31.83
N THR A 567 7.55 -23.45 31.53
CA THR A 567 6.18 -22.95 31.35
C THR A 567 6.00 -22.49 29.92
N GLU A 568 4.99 -23.04 29.24
CA GLU A 568 4.55 -22.57 27.93
C GLU A 568 3.14 -22.00 28.03
N THR A 569 2.94 -20.80 27.49
CA THR A 569 1.61 -20.18 27.40
C THR A 569 0.92 -20.65 26.12
N SER A 570 -0.31 -21.14 26.24
CA SER A 570 -1.14 -21.53 25.09
C SER A 570 -2.64 -21.37 25.40
N GLY A 571 -3.51 -21.83 24.50
CA GLY A 571 -4.97 -21.76 24.65
C GLY A 571 -5.65 -23.02 24.10
N PHE A 572 -6.82 -23.37 24.65
CA PHE A 572 -7.59 -24.52 24.20
C PHE A 572 -8.46 -24.16 23.00
N ARG A 573 -8.16 -24.68 21.81
CA ARG A 573 -8.97 -24.50 20.60
C ARG A 573 -8.67 -25.55 19.55
N THR A 574 -9.61 -25.81 18.65
CA THR A 574 -9.36 -26.57 17.41
C THR A 574 -9.56 -25.69 16.18
N PHE A 575 -8.76 -25.91 15.13
CA PHE A 575 -8.94 -25.24 13.84
C PHE A 575 -8.67 -26.23 12.70
N GLU A 576 -9.68 -26.45 11.85
CA GLU A 576 -9.68 -27.57 10.93
C GLU A 576 -10.39 -27.24 9.60
N VAL A 577 -10.07 -28.02 8.57
CA VAL A 577 -10.79 -28.00 7.28
C VAL A 577 -11.77 -29.17 7.26
N LYS A 578 -13.05 -28.88 7.04
CA LYS A 578 -14.12 -29.85 6.84
C LYS A 578 -15.04 -29.36 5.74
N GLU A 579 -15.48 -30.26 4.86
CA GLU A 579 -16.42 -29.91 3.77
C GLU A 579 -15.94 -28.71 2.92
N GLY A 580 -14.62 -28.60 2.72
CA GLY A 580 -14.00 -27.48 2.01
C GLY A 580 -14.17 -26.10 2.65
N LEU A 581 -14.41 -26.02 3.97
CA LEU A 581 -14.51 -24.77 4.73
C LEU A 581 -13.67 -24.86 6.02
N PHE A 582 -13.38 -23.71 6.63
CA PHE A 582 -12.74 -23.65 7.93
C PHE A 582 -13.73 -23.80 9.08
N PHE A 583 -13.28 -24.46 10.14
CA PHE A 583 -13.99 -24.60 11.40
C PHE A 583 -13.10 -24.19 12.57
N LEU A 584 -13.61 -23.35 13.46
CA LEU A 584 -13.01 -22.98 14.75
C LEU A 584 -13.88 -23.56 15.86
N ASN A 585 -13.31 -24.40 16.72
CA ASN A 585 -14.02 -25.02 17.85
C ASN A 585 -15.33 -25.75 17.45
N GLY A 586 -15.36 -26.34 16.25
CA GLY A 586 -16.52 -27.05 15.71
C GLY A 586 -17.54 -26.19 14.96
N ASN A 587 -17.37 -24.87 14.90
CA ASN A 587 -18.23 -23.95 14.16
C ASN A 587 -17.56 -23.48 12.86
N ARG A 588 -18.32 -23.35 11.75
CA ARG A 588 -17.82 -22.74 10.52
C ARG A 588 -17.27 -21.34 10.80
N TYR A 589 -16.12 -21.00 10.23
CA TYR A 589 -15.40 -19.77 10.56
C TYR A 589 -14.97 -19.02 9.29
N TRP A 590 -15.39 -17.76 9.19
CA TRP A 590 -15.01 -16.86 8.10
C TRP A 590 -13.84 -15.98 8.53
N LEU A 591 -12.72 -16.00 7.79
CA LEU A 591 -11.55 -15.15 8.07
C LEU A 591 -11.87 -13.69 7.72
N ARG A 592 -12.26 -12.90 8.74
CA ARG A 592 -12.43 -11.45 8.64
C ARG A 592 -11.08 -10.81 8.98
N GLY A 593 -10.30 -10.41 7.99
CA GLY A 593 -8.91 -10.02 8.23
C GLY A 593 -8.35 -8.89 7.37
N GLY A 594 -7.11 -8.54 7.69
CA GLY A 594 -6.28 -7.59 6.95
C GLY A 594 -4.79 -7.82 7.18
N ASN A 595 -3.98 -7.48 6.18
CA ASN A 595 -2.52 -7.56 6.15
C ASN A 595 -2.03 -6.44 5.20
N HIS A 596 -0.80 -5.94 5.14
CA HIS A 596 0.36 -6.09 6.01
C HIS A 596 0.21 -5.17 7.23
N ILE A 597 0.78 -5.59 8.35
CA ILE A 597 0.84 -4.86 9.62
C ILE A 597 2.29 -4.38 9.90
N PRO A 598 2.58 -3.51 10.88
CA PRO A 598 3.89 -2.85 10.97
C PRO A 598 5.03 -3.68 11.59
N PHE A 599 4.92 -5.02 11.68
CA PHE A 599 5.94 -5.88 12.30
C PHE A 599 7.36 -5.58 11.81
N ALA A 600 7.55 -5.58 10.49
CA ALA A 600 8.86 -5.46 9.89
C ALA A 600 9.48 -4.06 10.02
N LEU A 601 8.70 -3.05 10.43
CA LEU A 601 9.19 -1.69 10.70
C LEU A 601 9.82 -1.58 12.10
N ALA A 602 9.29 -2.32 13.07
CA ALA A 602 9.81 -2.34 14.44
C ALA A 602 9.57 -3.72 15.10
N PRO A 603 10.37 -4.75 14.74
CA PRO A 603 10.09 -6.14 15.12
C PRO A 603 10.15 -6.39 16.62
N ASN A 604 10.85 -5.53 17.38
CA ASN A 604 11.04 -5.69 18.82
C ASN A 604 10.20 -4.70 19.67
N ASP A 605 9.21 -4.01 19.09
CA ASP A 605 8.33 -3.08 19.81
C ASP A 605 6.99 -3.73 20.21
N LEU A 606 6.84 -4.05 21.50
CA LEU A 606 5.63 -4.65 22.07
C LEU A 606 4.46 -3.66 22.15
N ASN A 607 4.72 -2.36 22.32
CA ASN A 607 3.65 -1.37 22.39
C ASN A 607 3.03 -1.19 21.00
N LEU A 608 3.86 -1.16 19.96
CA LEU A 608 3.38 -1.13 18.58
C LEU A 608 2.58 -2.38 18.23
N ALA A 609 3.09 -3.57 18.58
CA ALA A 609 2.38 -4.84 18.35
C ALA A 609 0.97 -4.84 18.98
N ASN A 610 0.88 -4.51 20.28
CA ASN A 610 -0.41 -4.47 20.97
C ASN A 610 -1.35 -3.39 20.42
N THR A 611 -0.84 -2.18 20.20
CA THR A 611 -1.66 -1.06 19.71
C THR A 611 -2.27 -1.39 18.36
N PHE A 612 -1.46 -1.90 17.42
CA PHE A 612 -1.96 -2.23 16.09
C PHE A 612 -2.97 -3.38 16.12
N MET A 613 -2.76 -4.42 16.93
CA MET A 613 -3.72 -5.51 17.09
C MET A 613 -5.04 -5.07 17.74
N GLN A 614 -4.98 -4.13 18.68
CA GLN A 614 -6.18 -3.52 19.28
C GLN A 614 -6.95 -2.68 18.25
N LEU A 615 -6.24 -1.94 17.38
CA LEU A 615 -6.86 -1.24 16.25
C LEU A 615 -7.52 -2.23 15.28
N MET A 616 -6.87 -3.35 14.96
CA MET A 616 -7.47 -4.41 14.14
C MET A 616 -8.76 -4.94 14.78
N LYS A 617 -8.71 -5.28 16.07
CA LYS A 617 -9.87 -5.79 16.81
C LYS A 617 -11.02 -4.77 16.83
N ALA A 618 -10.72 -3.50 17.09
CA ALA A 618 -11.69 -2.41 17.08
C ALA A 618 -12.28 -2.12 15.68
N GLY A 619 -11.58 -2.56 14.63
CA GLY A 619 -11.98 -2.53 13.23
C GLY A 619 -12.66 -3.81 12.75
N ASN A 620 -13.05 -4.72 13.65
CA ASN A 620 -13.64 -6.03 13.32
C ASN A 620 -12.74 -6.95 12.45
N MET A 621 -11.42 -6.72 12.48
CA MET A 621 -10.43 -7.58 11.83
C MET A 621 -9.85 -8.54 12.88
N ASP A 622 -10.16 -9.82 12.74
CA ASP A 622 -9.81 -10.88 13.70
C ASP A 622 -8.67 -11.77 13.18
N VAL A 623 -8.18 -11.56 11.95
CA VAL A 623 -7.15 -12.40 11.32
C VAL A 623 -6.13 -11.53 10.57
N THR A 624 -4.86 -11.93 10.60
CA THR A 624 -3.79 -11.36 9.80
C THR A 624 -2.80 -12.43 9.33
N ARG A 625 -1.77 -12.01 8.60
CA ARG A 625 -0.70 -12.85 8.06
C ARG A 625 0.66 -12.27 8.46
N THR A 626 1.68 -13.10 8.59
CA THR A 626 3.05 -12.64 8.90
C THR A 626 3.80 -12.10 7.67
N HIS A 627 3.12 -11.84 6.56
CA HIS A 627 3.71 -11.14 5.43
C HIS A 627 4.24 -9.79 5.92
N THR A 628 5.44 -9.34 5.53
CA THR A 628 6.36 -9.91 4.52
C THR A 628 7.47 -10.82 5.07
N THR A 629 7.45 -11.16 6.37
CA THR A 629 8.57 -11.84 7.04
C THR A 629 8.13 -12.51 8.35
N PRO A 630 8.64 -13.72 8.68
CA PRO A 630 8.28 -14.43 9.90
C PRO A 630 8.37 -13.58 11.17
N TRP A 631 7.31 -13.66 11.99
CA TRP A 631 7.26 -12.94 13.26
C TRP A 631 8.15 -13.56 14.34
N ASN A 632 8.44 -12.77 15.37
CA ASN A 632 9.07 -13.24 16.59
C ASN A 632 8.03 -13.59 17.68
N LYS A 633 8.48 -14.19 18.80
CA LYS A 633 7.63 -14.58 19.94
C LYS A 633 6.86 -13.40 20.54
N LEU A 634 7.41 -12.18 20.48
CA LEU A 634 6.78 -10.97 20.99
C LEU A 634 5.49 -10.65 20.22
N TRP A 635 5.53 -10.66 18.88
CA TRP A 635 4.35 -10.42 18.05
C TRP A 635 3.36 -11.58 18.09
N MET A 636 3.83 -12.84 18.09
CA MET A 636 2.94 -14.00 18.25
C MET A 636 2.21 -13.97 19.62
N GLY A 637 2.91 -13.62 20.70
CA GLY A 637 2.30 -13.47 22.03
C GLY A 637 1.32 -12.29 22.11
N ALA A 638 1.58 -11.19 21.40
CA ALA A 638 0.61 -10.10 21.29
C ALA A 638 -0.66 -10.57 20.55
N ALA A 639 -0.53 -11.39 19.50
CA ALA A 639 -1.66 -11.91 18.74
C ALA A 639 -2.51 -12.87 19.59
N ASP A 640 -1.86 -13.76 20.35
CA ASP A 640 -2.53 -14.63 21.33
C ASP A 640 -3.37 -13.85 22.33
N LYS A 641 -2.78 -12.80 22.91
CA LYS A 641 -3.40 -11.99 23.97
C LYS A 641 -4.54 -11.11 23.46
N ASN A 642 -4.37 -10.48 22.29
CA ASN A 642 -5.37 -9.57 21.73
C ASN A 642 -6.45 -10.30 20.91
N GLY A 643 -6.32 -11.62 20.74
CA GLY A 643 -7.30 -12.43 19.98
C GLY A 643 -7.26 -12.14 18.49
N ILE A 644 -6.06 -12.17 17.89
CA ILE A 644 -5.88 -12.03 16.43
C ILE A 644 -5.34 -13.35 15.89
N GLY A 645 -6.09 -13.99 15.00
CA GLY A 645 -5.65 -15.17 14.26
C GLY A 645 -4.51 -14.85 13.29
N VAL A 646 -3.58 -15.79 13.10
CA VAL A 646 -2.39 -15.61 12.27
C VAL A 646 -2.28 -16.71 11.22
N SER A 647 -2.08 -16.31 9.97
CA SER A 647 -1.43 -17.13 8.93
C SER A 647 0.07 -16.91 9.00
N PHE A 648 0.84 -17.94 9.34
CA PHE A 648 2.30 -17.80 9.48
C PHE A 648 2.99 -18.22 8.19
N GLU A 649 3.56 -17.23 7.52
CA GLU A 649 4.32 -17.34 6.27
C GLU A 649 5.78 -17.75 6.52
N GLY A 650 6.34 -18.54 5.61
CA GLY A 650 7.75 -18.93 5.64
C GLY A 650 8.77 -17.82 5.35
N THR A 651 10.03 -18.21 5.27
CA THR A 651 11.18 -17.30 5.34
C THR A 651 11.65 -16.74 3.99
N TRP A 652 11.16 -17.30 2.88
CA TRP A 652 11.70 -17.01 1.54
C TRP A 652 10.60 -16.73 0.51
N PRO A 653 10.04 -15.52 0.52
CA PRO A 653 9.16 -15.04 -0.54
C PRO A 653 9.78 -15.21 -1.92
N TRP A 654 8.95 -15.53 -2.91
CA TRP A 654 9.33 -15.75 -4.31
C TRP A 654 10.38 -16.85 -4.52
N LEU A 655 10.51 -17.79 -3.58
CA LEU A 655 11.34 -18.97 -3.75
C LEU A 655 10.94 -19.70 -5.05
N MET A 656 11.90 -19.86 -5.96
CA MET A 656 11.71 -20.54 -7.25
C MET A 656 10.69 -19.89 -8.20
N ILE A 657 10.51 -18.56 -8.11
CA ILE A 657 9.57 -17.78 -8.93
C ILE A 657 9.67 -18.07 -10.43
N HIS A 658 8.52 -18.29 -11.09
CA HIS A 658 8.42 -18.47 -12.54
C HIS A 658 9.37 -19.55 -13.07
N SER A 659 10.17 -19.22 -14.10
CA SER A 659 11.11 -20.11 -14.78
C SER A 659 12.52 -20.11 -14.18
N THR A 660 12.72 -19.54 -12.97
CA THR A 660 14.05 -19.56 -12.34
C THR A 660 14.53 -21.00 -12.11
N PRO A 661 15.83 -21.31 -12.25
CA PRO A 661 16.38 -22.61 -11.89
C PRO A 661 16.12 -22.96 -10.42
N LEU A 662 16.20 -24.26 -10.08
CA LEU A 662 16.25 -24.66 -8.67
C LEU A 662 17.54 -24.11 -8.03
N PRO A 663 17.46 -23.55 -6.82
CA PRO A 663 18.63 -23.22 -6.01
C PRO A 663 19.48 -24.46 -5.70
N ASP A 664 20.71 -24.23 -5.23
CA ASP A 664 21.59 -25.29 -4.74
C ASP A 664 20.91 -26.13 -3.64
N ALA A 665 21.10 -27.45 -3.67
CA ALA A 665 20.44 -28.37 -2.74
C ALA A 665 20.76 -28.06 -1.27
N LYS A 666 21.96 -27.56 -0.96
CA LYS A 666 22.33 -27.15 0.40
C LYS A 666 21.52 -25.93 0.85
N LEU A 667 21.24 -25.00 -0.06
CA LEU A 667 20.46 -23.80 0.24
C LEU A 667 18.97 -24.14 0.45
N ILE A 668 18.43 -25.07 -0.34
CA ILE A 668 17.09 -25.62 -0.11
C ILE A 668 16.99 -26.32 1.24
N GLU A 669 17.96 -27.17 1.60
CA GLU A 669 17.94 -27.84 2.90
C GLU A 669 18.09 -26.83 4.06
N MET A 670 18.95 -25.81 3.92
CA MET A 670 19.07 -24.73 4.92
C MET A 670 17.75 -23.98 5.12
N TRP A 671 17.06 -23.59 4.03
CA TRP A 671 15.75 -22.95 4.10
C TRP A 671 14.72 -23.84 4.78
N LYS A 672 14.62 -25.10 4.34
CA LYS A 672 13.70 -26.09 4.90
C LYS A 672 13.94 -26.28 6.39
N GLU A 673 15.18 -26.49 6.82
CA GLU A 673 15.50 -26.66 8.23
C GLU A 673 15.17 -25.42 9.06
N GLU A 674 15.46 -24.22 8.54
CA GLU A 674 15.12 -22.96 9.22
C GLU A 674 13.60 -22.81 9.39
N PHE A 675 12.83 -23.05 8.33
CA PHE A 675 11.38 -22.96 8.38
C PHE A 675 10.77 -24.01 9.32
N LEU A 676 11.22 -25.26 9.27
CA LEU A 676 10.75 -26.32 10.18
C LEU A 676 11.14 -26.04 11.65
N ARG A 677 12.26 -25.36 11.91
CA ARG A 677 12.62 -24.88 13.27
C ARG A 677 11.63 -23.80 13.76
N LEU A 678 11.26 -22.85 12.92
CA LEU A 678 10.23 -21.85 13.25
C LEU A 678 8.88 -22.52 13.54
N LEU A 679 8.52 -23.54 12.75
CA LEU A 679 7.31 -24.31 12.97
C LEU A 679 7.29 -24.99 14.34
N LYS A 680 8.40 -25.63 14.73
CA LYS A 680 8.56 -26.18 16.10
C LYS A 680 8.46 -25.12 17.19
N LYS A 681 9.10 -23.96 16.97
CA LYS A 681 9.13 -22.84 17.93
C LYS A 681 7.75 -22.24 18.18
N TYR A 682 6.92 -22.11 17.14
CA TYR A 682 5.66 -21.35 17.22
C TYR A 682 4.37 -22.18 17.24
N ARG A 683 4.42 -23.50 17.06
CA ARG A 683 3.21 -24.38 17.05
C ARG A 683 2.37 -24.37 18.34
N ASN A 684 2.87 -23.84 19.45
CA ASN A 684 2.09 -23.72 20.69
C ASN A 684 1.24 -22.44 20.76
N HIS A 685 1.39 -21.49 19.83
CA HIS A 685 0.57 -20.27 19.83
C HIS A 685 -0.87 -20.59 19.40
N PRO A 686 -1.90 -20.32 20.23
CA PRO A 686 -3.31 -20.54 19.86
C PRO A 686 -3.79 -19.61 18.74
N SER A 687 -3.19 -18.42 18.62
CA SER A 687 -3.48 -17.48 17.52
C SER A 687 -3.13 -18.02 16.15
N LEU A 688 -2.13 -18.91 16.06
CA LEU A 688 -1.70 -19.46 14.79
C LEU A 688 -2.79 -20.36 14.20
N LEU A 689 -3.50 -19.91 13.17
CA LEU A 689 -4.61 -20.66 12.57
C LEU A 689 -4.11 -21.69 11.58
N PHE A 690 -3.25 -21.30 10.65
CA PHE A 690 -2.69 -22.18 9.61
C PHE A 690 -1.30 -21.70 9.19
N TRP A 691 -0.56 -22.60 8.56
CA TRP A 691 0.77 -22.32 8.02
C TRP A 691 0.69 -21.99 6.54
N THR A 692 1.47 -21.03 6.07
CA THR A 692 1.65 -20.72 4.65
C THR A 692 3.12 -20.92 4.29
N VAL A 693 3.43 -21.83 3.37
CA VAL A 693 4.84 -22.24 3.15
C VAL A 693 5.71 -21.07 2.70
N ASN A 694 5.26 -20.27 1.73
CA ASN A 694 5.95 -19.08 1.22
C ASN A 694 4.95 -18.14 0.53
N ASN A 695 5.46 -17.12 -0.15
CA ASN A 695 4.69 -16.15 -0.91
C ASN A 695 4.99 -16.20 -2.41
N GLU A 696 3.95 -16.37 -3.23
CA GLU A 696 3.98 -16.17 -4.69
C GLU A 696 5.17 -16.83 -5.39
N MET A 697 5.38 -18.11 -5.11
CA MET A 697 6.39 -18.91 -5.81
C MET A 697 6.05 -19.11 -7.29
N LYS A 698 4.78 -19.00 -7.71
CA LYS A 698 4.29 -18.87 -9.11
C LYS A 698 4.79 -19.86 -10.19
N PHE A 699 5.69 -20.80 -9.90
CA PHE A 699 6.22 -21.77 -10.87
C PHE A 699 5.13 -22.72 -11.39
N TYR A 700 4.10 -22.96 -10.58
CA TYR A 700 2.94 -23.78 -10.95
C TYR A 700 2.10 -23.14 -12.08
N ASP A 701 2.18 -21.82 -12.27
CA ASP A 701 1.53 -21.09 -13.35
C ASP A 701 2.51 -20.75 -14.48
N ASN A 702 3.66 -20.19 -14.11
CA ASN A 702 4.50 -19.39 -15.01
C ASN A 702 5.90 -20.00 -15.29
N ASP A 703 6.11 -21.27 -14.95
CA ASP A 703 7.29 -21.99 -15.41
C ASP A 703 7.01 -22.63 -16.79
N ASN A 704 7.84 -22.29 -17.77
CA ASN A 704 7.73 -22.78 -19.15
C ASN A 704 8.29 -24.19 -19.34
N ASP A 705 8.99 -24.74 -18.33
CA ASP A 705 9.51 -26.12 -18.32
C ASP A 705 8.69 -26.98 -17.34
N LEU A 706 7.93 -27.92 -17.90
CA LEU A 706 7.02 -28.78 -17.13
C LEU A 706 7.77 -29.68 -16.14
N GLU A 707 8.92 -30.24 -16.50
CA GLU A 707 9.64 -31.17 -15.62
C GLU A 707 10.36 -30.42 -14.51
N ARG A 708 10.91 -29.24 -14.79
CA ARG A 708 11.42 -28.34 -13.75
C ARG A 708 10.31 -27.96 -12.77
N ALA A 709 9.14 -27.58 -13.27
CA ALA A 709 8.00 -27.24 -12.43
C ALA A 709 7.54 -28.42 -11.55
N LYS A 710 7.51 -29.65 -12.09
CA LYS A 710 7.24 -30.86 -11.31
C LYS A 710 8.27 -31.10 -10.22
N GLU A 711 9.55 -30.83 -10.49
CA GLU A 711 10.60 -30.96 -9.48
C GLU A 711 10.44 -29.93 -8.34
N LYS A 712 10.13 -28.67 -8.68
CA LYS A 712 9.79 -27.64 -7.70
C LYS A 712 8.60 -28.05 -6.83
N TYR A 713 7.57 -28.68 -7.42
CA TYR A 713 6.45 -29.25 -6.67
C TYR A 713 6.88 -30.31 -5.66
N ARG A 714 7.77 -31.24 -6.04
CA ARG A 714 8.26 -32.28 -5.12
C ARG A 714 8.99 -31.69 -3.93
N VAL A 715 9.86 -30.70 -4.16
CA VAL A 715 10.58 -29.98 -3.09
C VAL A 715 9.61 -29.42 -2.06
N ILE A 716 8.58 -28.69 -2.50
CA ILE A 716 7.61 -28.10 -1.58
C ILE A 716 6.73 -29.19 -0.93
N SER A 717 6.30 -30.19 -1.69
CA SER A 717 5.50 -31.31 -1.15
C SER A 717 6.22 -32.05 -0.03
N ASP A 718 7.53 -32.28 -0.15
CA ASP A 718 8.32 -32.93 0.89
C ASP A 718 8.39 -32.06 2.16
N VAL A 719 8.44 -30.74 2.02
CA VAL A 719 8.33 -29.82 3.16
C VAL A 719 6.94 -29.89 3.79
N VAL A 720 5.86 -29.87 3.00
CA VAL A 720 4.49 -29.98 3.51
C VAL A 720 4.28 -31.28 4.30
N LYS A 721 4.81 -32.42 3.80
CA LYS A 721 4.76 -33.71 4.52
C LYS A 721 5.47 -33.64 5.87
N GLU A 722 6.65 -33.01 5.94
CA GLU A 722 7.36 -32.81 7.21
C GLU A 722 6.62 -31.84 8.14
N MET A 723 6.00 -30.78 7.61
CA MET A 723 5.18 -29.87 8.40
C MET A 723 4.03 -30.61 9.09
N ARG A 724 3.28 -31.47 8.37
CA ARG A 724 2.20 -32.28 8.96
C ARG A 724 2.69 -33.22 10.06
N ARG A 725 3.94 -33.71 9.97
CA ARG A 725 4.56 -34.55 11.00
C ARG A 725 4.90 -33.75 12.27
N ILE A 726 5.37 -32.51 12.12
CA ILE A 726 5.77 -31.66 13.24
C ILE A 726 4.57 -30.98 13.91
N ASP A 727 3.59 -30.56 13.11
CA ASP A 727 2.33 -29.96 13.54
C ASP A 727 1.14 -30.55 12.74
N PRO A 728 0.50 -31.61 13.24
CA PRO A 728 -0.69 -32.20 12.63
C PRO A 728 -1.99 -31.45 13.00
N THR A 729 -1.91 -30.34 13.75
CA THR A 729 -3.10 -29.69 14.35
C THR A 729 -3.64 -28.52 13.54
N ARG A 730 -3.01 -28.21 12.39
CA ARG A 730 -3.32 -27.03 11.59
C ARG A 730 -3.34 -27.33 10.09
N PRO A 731 -4.21 -26.65 9.32
CA PRO A 731 -4.15 -26.67 7.87
C PRO A 731 -2.88 -26.02 7.32
N ILE A 732 -2.52 -26.37 6.08
CA ILE A 732 -1.36 -25.83 5.36
C ILE A 732 -1.80 -25.20 4.04
N CYS A 733 -1.44 -23.94 3.81
CA CYS A 733 -1.48 -23.29 2.51
C CYS A 733 -0.14 -23.52 1.80
N PHE A 734 -0.18 -24.18 0.64
CA PHE A 734 1.01 -24.60 -0.11
C PHE A 734 1.90 -23.42 -0.54
N ASP A 735 1.28 -22.31 -0.89
CA ASP A 735 1.93 -21.05 -1.24
C ASP A 735 0.85 -19.96 -1.20
N SER A 736 1.21 -18.75 -0.77
CA SER A 736 0.30 -17.63 -0.94
C SER A 736 0.05 -17.42 -2.43
N ASN A 737 -1.21 -17.22 -2.82
CA ASN A 737 -1.66 -17.14 -4.21
C ASN A 737 -1.68 -18.47 -5.00
N TYR A 738 -1.69 -19.63 -4.31
CA TYR A 738 -1.83 -20.95 -4.94
C TYR A 738 -3.29 -21.37 -5.17
N GLN A 739 -3.54 -22.00 -6.31
CA GLN A 739 -4.83 -22.62 -6.63
C GLN A 739 -4.67 -24.02 -7.21
N ALA A 740 -5.40 -24.99 -6.67
CA ALA A 740 -5.42 -26.37 -7.19
C ALA A 740 -6.20 -26.50 -8.52
N LYS A 741 -7.14 -25.58 -8.79
CA LYS A 741 -8.03 -25.65 -9.96
C LYS A 741 -7.24 -25.69 -11.27
N GLY A 742 -7.43 -26.76 -12.04
CA GLY A 742 -6.81 -26.95 -13.36
C GLY A 742 -5.37 -27.45 -13.35
N LYS A 743 -4.77 -27.72 -12.18
CA LYS A 743 -3.40 -28.26 -12.08
C LYS A 743 -3.31 -29.70 -12.55
N ASP A 744 -4.33 -30.51 -12.30
CA ASP A 744 -4.50 -31.86 -12.85
C ASP A 744 -4.42 -31.88 -14.39
N LYS A 745 -5.04 -30.90 -15.06
CA LYS A 745 -4.99 -30.76 -16.52
C LYS A 745 -3.61 -30.38 -17.04
N LYS A 746 -2.87 -29.55 -16.30
CA LYS A 746 -1.52 -29.09 -16.70
C LYS A 746 -0.44 -30.14 -16.43
N PHE A 747 -0.48 -30.79 -15.27
CA PHE A 747 0.61 -31.66 -14.79
C PHE A 747 0.31 -33.17 -14.87
N GLY A 748 -0.96 -33.54 -15.08
CA GLY A 748 -1.45 -34.92 -15.07
C GLY A 748 -1.97 -35.33 -13.69
N THR A 749 -3.11 -36.03 -13.68
CA THR A 749 -3.78 -36.50 -12.45
C THR A 749 -2.89 -37.38 -11.59
N ASP A 750 -2.16 -38.34 -12.18
CA ASP A 750 -1.28 -39.25 -11.43
C ASP A 750 -0.14 -38.50 -10.72
N PHE A 751 0.41 -37.46 -11.38
CA PHE A 751 1.42 -36.62 -10.77
C PHE A 751 0.83 -35.84 -9.59
N MET A 752 -0.29 -35.13 -9.79
CA MET A 752 -0.90 -34.34 -8.72
C MET A 752 -1.35 -35.21 -7.54
N ASN A 753 -1.83 -36.43 -7.77
CA ASN A 753 -2.15 -37.38 -6.70
C ASN A 753 -0.91 -37.83 -5.87
N SER A 754 0.30 -37.66 -6.41
CA SER A 754 1.55 -37.95 -5.68
C SER A 754 2.10 -36.75 -4.90
N ILE A 755 1.53 -35.56 -5.12
CA ILE A 755 1.92 -34.30 -4.50
C ILE A 755 0.95 -33.98 -3.34
N ASP A 756 1.51 -33.58 -2.20
CA ASP A 756 0.77 -32.91 -1.14
C ASP A 756 0.88 -31.40 -1.36
N ASP A 757 -0.18 -30.82 -1.94
CA ASP A 757 -0.31 -29.39 -2.25
C ASP A 757 -1.15 -28.64 -1.19
N GLY A 758 -1.10 -29.12 0.06
CA GLY A 758 -1.77 -28.49 1.19
C GLY A 758 -3.30 -28.60 1.12
N ASP A 759 -3.98 -27.72 1.86
CA ASP A 759 -5.42 -27.84 2.14
C ASP A 759 -6.25 -26.65 1.62
N ILE A 760 -5.61 -25.54 1.22
CA ILE A 760 -6.23 -24.22 1.02
C ILE A 760 -6.01 -23.73 -0.42
N ASP A 761 -7.03 -23.11 -1.02
CA ASP A 761 -6.90 -22.30 -2.23
C ASP A 761 -6.90 -20.81 -1.86
N ASP A 762 -5.91 -20.08 -2.36
CA ASP A 762 -5.66 -18.68 -2.05
C ASP A 762 -5.56 -17.87 -3.36
N MET A 763 -6.49 -16.92 -3.57
CA MET A 763 -6.48 -16.05 -4.75
C MET A 763 -6.10 -14.62 -4.37
N HIS A 764 -5.06 -14.06 -4.97
CA HIS A 764 -4.76 -12.63 -4.81
C HIS A 764 -5.47 -11.79 -5.87
N GLY A 765 -5.78 -10.53 -5.55
CA GLY A 765 -6.41 -9.63 -6.51
C GLY A 765 -6.27 -8.16 -6.12
N TYR A 766 -6.11 -7.30 -7.11
CA TYR A 766 -5.90 -5.87 -6.94
C TYR A 766 -6.97 -5.08 -7.71
N TYR A 767 -8.23 -5.25 -7.30
CA TYR A 767 -9.41 -4.74 -7.99
C TYR A 767 -9.50 -3.21 -7.91
N ASN A 768 -9.91 -2.59 -9.01
CA ASN A 768 -9.84 -1.14 -9.22
C ASN A 768 -8.40 -0.55 -9.09
N TRP A 769 -7.34 -1.37 -9.11
CA TRP A 769 -5.96 -0.90 -9.03
C TRP A 769 -5.07 -1.46 -10.15
N TYR A 770 -4.92 -2.79 -10.21
CA TYR A 770 -4.29 -3.51 -11.33
C TYR A 770 -5.31 -4.27 -12.18
N ASP A 771 -6.43 -4.64 -11.56
CA ASP A 771 -7.49 -5.45 -12.13
C ASP A 771 -8.76 -4.61 -12.38
N PHE A 772 -9.80 -5.30 -12.81
CA PHE A 772 -11.10 -4.74 -13.15
C PHE A 772 -11.90 -4.20 -11.96
N SER A 773 -13.05 -3.58 -12.25
CA SER A 773 -13.91 -3.00 -11.21
C SER A 773 -14.57 -4.03 -10.30
N VAL A 774 -14.71 -3.68 -9.02
CA VAL A 774 -15.41 -4.44 -7.97
C VAL A 774 -16.84 -4.84 -8.35
N PHE A 775 -17.52 -4.07 -9.20
CA PHE A 775 -18.87 -4.40 -9.67
C PHE A 775 -18.95 -5.76 -10.39
N ARG A 776 -17.82 -6.30 -10.86
CA ARG A 776 -17.76 -7.64 -11.46
C ARG A 776 -17.96 -8.80 -10.48
N PHE A 777 -18.06 -8.56 -9.17
CA PHE A 777 -18.30 -9.61 -8.19
C PHE A 777 -19.69 -9.58 -7.54
N PHE A 778 -20.53 -8.63 -7.96
CA PHE A 778 -21.85 -8.42 -7.36
C PHE A 778 -22.78 -9.62 -7.55
N ASN A 779 -22.55 -10.49 -8.56
CA ASN A 779 -23.37 -11.67 -8.80
C ASN A 779 -22.69 -13.00 -8.38
N GLY A 780 -21.55 -12.96 -7.67
CA GLY A 780 -20.88 -14.16 -7.15
C GLY A 780 -19.77 -14.73 -8.06
N GLU A 781 -19.32 -13.95 -9.03
CA GLU A 781 -18.35 -14.37 -10.04
C GLU A 781 -17.01 -14.82 -9.44
N PHE A 782 -16.65 -14.33 -8.24
CA PHE A 782 -15.42 -14.71 -7.54
C PHE A 782 -15.42 -16.20 -7.19
N GLN A 783 -16.45 -16.69 -6.47
CA GLN A 783 -16.47 -18.11 -6.11
C GLN A 783 -16.72 -19.03 -7.29
N GLU A 784 -17.55 -18.63 -8.27
CA GLU A 784 -17.76 -19.40 -9.49
C GLU A 784 -16.44 -19.68 -10.21
N ARG A 785 -15.56 -18.67 -10.23
CA ARG A 785 -14.27 -18.77 -10.87
C ARG A 785 -13.27 -19.60 -10.08
N TYR A 786 -13.22 -19.48 -8.75
CA TYR A 786 -12.08 -19.98 -7.98
C TYR A 786 -12.37 -21.13 -7.01
N LYS A 787 -13.62 -21.36 -6.58
CA LYS A 787 -13.92 -22.36 -5.55
C LYS A 787 -13.64 -23.78 -6.03
N MET A 788 -12.98 -24.57 -5.17
CA MET A 788 -12.89 -26.03 -5.23
C MET A 788 -13.75 -26.67 -4.13
N PRO A 789 -14.39 -27.84 -4.37
CA PRO A 789 -15.30 -28.44 -3.39
C PRO A 789 -14.67 -28.75 -2.03
N ASP A 790 -13.47 -29.33 -2.01
CA ASP A 790 -12.86 -29.88 -0.81
C ASP A 790 -11.84 -28.94 -0.14
N ARG A 791 -11.68 -27.72 -0.66
CA ARG A 791 -10.67 -26.74 -0.21
C ARG A 791 -11.33 -25.41 0.18
N PRO A 792 -10.99 -24.81 1.32
CA PRO A 792 -11.36 -23.44 1.64
C PRO A 792 -10.84 -22.48 0.58
N LEU A 793 -11.70 -21.60 0.09
CA LEU A 793 -11.32 -20.52 -0.81
C LEU A 793 -11.12 -19.24 0.01
N ILE A 794 -9.89 -18.74 0.03
CA ILE A 794 -9.54 -17.48 0.68
C ILE A 794 -8.83 -16.52 -0.27
N SER A 795 -8.59 -15.33 0.25
CA SER A 795 -7.56 -14.44 -0.26
C SER A 795 -6.71 -13.94 0.91
N GLN A 796 -5.41 -14.17 0.85
CA GLN A 796 -4.46 -13.59 1.80
C GLN A 796 -3.96 -12.22 1.35
N GLU A 797 -4.14 -11.88 0.06
CA GLU A 797 -3.85 -10.55 -0.46
C GLU A 797 -4.92 -10.03 -1.43
N MET A 798 -5.81 -9.19 -0.91
CA MET A 798 -6.81 -8.48 -1.72
C MET A 798 -6.74 -6.97 -1.49
N SER A 799 -6.25 -6.19 -2.46
CA SER A 799 -6.05 -4.75 -2.28
C SER A 799 -6.80 -3.92 -3.31
N THR A 800 -6.88 -2.62 -3.02
CA THR A 800 -7.47 -1.60 -3.89
C THR A 800 -6.60 -0.34 -3.96
N GLY A 801 -5.31 -0.46 -3.63
CA GLY A 801 -4.32 0.62 -3.72
C GLY A 801 -3.77 1.11 -2.39
N TYR A 802 -2.70 1.90 -2.49
CA TYR A 802 -1.81 2.24 -1.37
C TYR A 802 -1.77 3.75 -1.12
N PRO A 803 -2.35 4.23 0.00
CA PRO A 803 -2.10 5.58 0.49
C PRO A 803 -0.73 5.73 1.14
N ASN A 804 -0.21 6.95 1.13
CA ASN A 804 0.95 7.38 1.88
C ASN A 804 0.60 7.53 3.38
N ASN A 805 1.48 7.03 4.25
CA ASN A 805 1.30 6.97 5.71
C ASN A 805 1.40 8.33 6.42
N GLU A 806 1.73 9.43 5.74
CA GLU A 806 1.72 10.76 6.33
C GLU A 806 0.57 11.61 5.80
N THR A 807 0.35 11.60 4.48
CA THR A 807 -0.49 12.60 3.82
C THR A 807 -1.81 12.03 3.28
N GLY A 808 -1.89 10.72 3.06
CA GLY A 808 -3.08 10.06 2.51
C GLY A 808 -3.20 10.16 0.99
N HIS A 809 -2.26 10.85 0.32
CA HIS A 809 -2.11 10.79 -1.13
C HIS A 809 -1.73 9.38 -1.59
N PRO A 810 -1.88 9.04 -2.88
CA PRO A 810 -1.35 7.79 -3.38
C PRO A 810 0.17 7.70 -3.20
N THR A 811 0.67 6.49 -2.98
CA THR A 811 2.12 6.23 -3.02
C THR A 811 2.75 6.75 -4.31
N ARG A 812 3.77 7.60 -4.17
CA ARG A 812 4.38 8.41 -5.24
C ARG A 812 4.77 7.62 -6.48
N SER A 813 5.33 6.43 -6.37
CA SER A 813 5.70 5.64 -7.57
C SER A 813 4.49 5.22 -8.40
N TYR A 814 3.37 4.85 -7.76
CA TYR A 814 2.15 4.46 -8.47
C TYR A 814 1.50 5.65 -9.13
N GLN A 815 1.63 6.83 -8.53
CA GLN A 815 1.18 8.08 -9.11
C GLN A 815 2.06 8.53 -10.29
N LEU A 816 3.38 8.57 -10.16
CA LEU A 816 4.27 9.21 -11.15
C LEU A 816 4.82 8.26 -12.21
N ILE A 817 5.05 6.99 -11.89
CA ILE A 817 5.61 6.02 -12.85
C ILE A 817 4.49 5.23 -13.50
N HIS A 818 3.63 4.61 -12.68
CA HIS A 818 2.65 3.68 -13.19
C HIS A 818 1.32 4.34 -13.54
N GLN A 819 1.01 5.50 -12.98
CA GLN A 819 -0.24 6.24 -13.15
C GLN A 819 -1.54 5.49 -12.76
N ASN A 820 -1.48 4.50 -11.86
CA ASN A 820 -2.69 3.80 -11.41
C ASN A 820 -3.76 4.73 -10.80
N PRO A 821 -3.42 5.67 -9.89
CA PRO A 821 -4.40 6.57 -9.28
C PRO A 821 -5.16 7.44 -10.28
N GLN A 822 -4.54 7.78 -11.41
CA GLN A 822 -5.15 8.61 -12.45
C GLN A 822 -6.35 7.91 -13.12
N SER A 823 -6.39 6.57 -13.09
CA SER A 823 -7.58 5.82 -13.53
C SER A 823 -8.76 5.98 -12.58
N LEU A 824 -8.52 6.37 -11.32
CA LEU A 824 -9.53 6.50 -10.27
C LEU A 824 -9.99 7.94 -10.01
N ILE A 825 -9.07 8.90 -10.07
CA ILE A 825 -9.30 10.30 -9.68
C ILE A 825 -8.61 11.33 -10.59
N GLY A 826 -8.05 10.91 -11.74
CA GLY A 826 -7.37 11.80 -12.67
C GLY A 826 -6.23 12.61 -12.03
N TYR A 827 -6.16 13.90 -12.35
CA TYR A 827 -5.12 14.80 -11.84
C TYR A 827 -5.28 15.18 -10.36
N GLU A 828 -6.33 14.74 -9.67
CA GLU A 828 -6.45 14.97 -8.22
C GLU A 828 -5.58 14.04 -7.39
N CYS A 829 -4.80 13.16 -8.05
CA CYS A 829 -3.86 12.26 -7.40
C CYS A 829 -2.53 12.91 -6.97
N TYR A 830 -2.24 14.14 -7.40
CA TYR A 830 -0.94 14.76 -7.12
C TYR A 830 -0.86 15.38 -5.72
N ASP A 831 0.34 15.40 -5.13
CA ASP A 831 0.60 15.89 -3.76
C ASP A 831 0.10 17.32 -3.45
N PHE A 832 -0.11 18.14 -4.48
CA PHE A 832 -0.66 19.49 -4.33
C PHE A 832 -2.20 19.53 -4.30
N SER A 833 -2.87 18.45 -4.71
CA SER A 833 -4.34 18.29 -4.64
C SER A 833 -4.78 17.83 -3.25
N ASP A 834 -6.08 17.89 -2.97
CA ASP A 834 -6.64 17.47 -1.69
C ASP A 834 -6.67 15.93 -1.57
N PRO A 835 -5.98 15.32 -0.59
CA PRO A 835 -5.92 13.86 -0.46
C PRO A 835 -7.29 13.22 -0.21
N LYS A 836 -8.32 14.00 0.19
CA LYS A 836 -9.68 13.48 0.40
C LYS A 836 -10.23 12.78 -0.84
N TYR A 837 -9.87 13.20 -2.05
CA TYR A 837 -10.40 12.61 -3.28
C TYR A 837 -9.92 11.16 -3.43
N PHE A 838 -8.63 10.93 -3.20
CA PHE A 838 -8.07 9.59 -3.21
C PHE A 838 -8.62 8.74 -2.06
N LEU A 839 -8.61 9.28 -0.84
CA LEU A 839 -9.10 8.56 0.34
C LEU A 839 -10.58 8.20 0.23
N THR A 840 -11.42 9.05 -0.37
CA THR A 840 -12.84 8.77 -0.61
C THR A 840 -13.03 7.68 -1.65
N ALA A 841 -12.31 7.75 -2.78
CA ALA A 841 -12.38 6.73 -3.80
C ALA A 841 -11.91 5.37 -3.27
N GLN A 842 -10.79 5.37 -2.54
CA GLN A 842 -10.16 4.19 -1.99
C GLN A 842 -11.02 3.57 -0.87
N SER A 843 -11.55 4.38 0.06
CA SER A 843 -12.48 3.92 1.09
C SER A 843 -13.75 3.28 0.52
N PHE A 844 -14.28 3.82 -0.58
CA PHE A 844 -15.43 3.25 -1.27
C PHE A 844 -15.11 1.86 -1.84
N ILE A 845 -14.07 1.75 -2.67
CA ILE A 845 -13.74 0.50 -3.35
C ILE A 845 -13.32 -0.61 -2.38
N THR A 846 -12.57 -0.30 -1.31
CA THR A 846 -12.17 -1.30 -0.30
C THR A 846 -13.38 -1.82 0.48
N GLY A 847 -14.25 -0.91 0.95
CA GLY A 847 -15.46 -1.28 1.68
C GLY A 847 -16.42 -2.10 0.82
N GLU A 848 -16.70 -1.65 -0.40
CA GLU A 848 -17.60 -2.34 -1.32
C GLU A 848 -17.08 -3.73 -1.70
N LEU A 849 -15.76 -3.89 -1.88
CA LEU A 849 -15.14 -5.19 -2.16
C LEU A 849 -15.32 -6.16 -0.99
N ALA A 850 -15.06 -5.71 0.23
CA ALA A 850 -15.25 -6.49 1.46
C ALA A 850 -16.71 -6.93 1.61
N GLU A 851 -17.65 -6.02 1.39
CA GLU A 851 -19.09 -6.30 1.51
C GLU A 851 -19.58 -7.24 0.41
N THR A 852 -19.22 -6.96 -0.84
CA THR A 852 -19.62 -7.74 -2.01
C THR A 852 -19.21 -9.19 -1.84
N LEU A 853 -17.94 -9.42 -1.49
CA LEU A 853 -17.43 -10.78 -1.32
C LEU A 853 -17.96 -11.50 -0.09
N ARG A 854 -18.70 -10.84 0.81
CA ARG A 854 -19.46 -11.52 1.88
C ARG A 854 -20.91 -11.75 1.50
N ARG A 855 -21.54 -10.79 0.80
CA ARG A 855 -22.91 -10.89 0.31
C ARG A 855 -23.07 -11.96 -0.76
N SER A 856 -22.17 -11.96 -1.75
CA SER A 856 -22.29 -12.81 -2.92
C SER A 856 -21.61 -14.16 -2.76
N ASN A 857 -20.66 -14.31 -1.82
CA ASN A 857 -19.87 -15.53 -1.64
C ASN A 857 -20.35 -16.40 -0.47
N ASP A 858 -21.22 -17.35 -0.76
CA ASP A 858 -21.69 -18.37 0.18
C ASP A 858 -20.71 -19.57 0.31
N GLN A 859 -19.70 -19.65 -0.56
CA GLN A 859 -18.75 -20.78 -0.61
C GLN A 859 -17.31 -20.42 -0.20
N GLY A 860 -17.06 -19.14 0.10
CA GLY A 860 -15.77 -18.63 0.55
C GLY A 860 -15.49 -18.94 2.01
N SER A 861 -14.24 -18.74 2.41
CA SER A 861 -13.81 -18.96 3.79
C SER A 861 -13.12 -17.75 4.40
N GLY A 862 -12.90 -16.67 3.64
CA GLY A 862 -12.47 -15.39 4.19
C GLY A 862 -11.44 -14.65 3.35
N ILE A 863 -11.22 -13.39 3.71
CA ILE A 863 -10.39 -12.45 2.94
C ILE A 863 -9.59 -11.61 3.92
N LEU A 864 -8.28 -11.53 3.65
CA LEU A 864 -7.37 -10.61 4.29
C LEU A 864 -7.13 -9.45 3.33
N HIS A 865 -7.70 -8.30 3.67
CA HIS A 865 -7.55 -7.09 2.87
C HIS A 865 -6.11 -6.58 2.96
N PHE A 866 -5.45 -6.42 1.81
CA PHE A 866 -4.01 -6.21 1.68
C PHE A 866 -3.61 -4.73 1.69
N ALA A 867 -2.41 -4.48 2.23
CA ALA A 867 -1.84 -3.19 2.61
C ALA A 867 -2.56 -2.43 3.74
N LEU A 868 -3.10 -3.15 4.73
CA LEU A 868 -3.77 -2.60 5.90
C LEU A 868 -3.00 -1.45 6.59
N LEU A 869 -1.69 -1.59 6.80
CA LEU A 869 -0.86 -0.53 7.41
C LEU A 869 -0.89 0.80 6.65
N THR A 870 -1.21 0.79 5.35
CA THR A 870 -1.32 2.02 4.52
C THR A 870 -2.63 2.77 4.75
N TRP A 871 -3.56 2.19 5.51
CA TRP A 871 -4.84 2.82 5.90
C TRP A 871 -4.76 3.47 7.28
N PHE A 872 -3.54 3.68 7.76
CA PHE A 872 -3.24 4.42 8.97
C PHE A 872 -2.14 5.45 8.70
N ARG A 873 -2.15 6.52 9.48
CA ARG A 873 -1.05 7.48 9.60
C ARG A 873 -0.01 6.97 10.58
N GLN A 874 1.26 7.34 10.35
CA GLN A 874 2.38 7.17 11.29
C GLN A 874 2.47 5.76 11.89
N VAL A 875 2.31 4.73 11.06
CA VAL A 875 2.14 3.32 11.48
C VAL A 875 3.35 2.70 12.19
N TYR A 876 4.45 3.45 12.30
CA TYR A 876 5.69 3.12 13.00
C TYR A 876 5.78 3.72 14.41
N ASP A 877 4.83 4.58 14.83
CA ASP A 877 4.78 5.21 16.15
C ASP A 877 3.47 4.85 16.85
N TYR A 878 3.53 3.96 17.84
CA TYR A 878 2.35 3.44 18.56
C TYR A 878 1.51 4.53 19.25
N GLN A 879 2.06 5.73 19.49
CA GLN A 879 1.33 6.82 20.15
C GLN A 879 0.53 7.69 19.17
N LYS A 880 0.82 7.60 17.87
CA LYS A 880 0.31 8.54 16.84
C LYS A 880 -0.41 7.85 15.69
N ILE A 881 -0.69 6.55 15.79
CA ILE A 881 -1.38 5.82 14.73
C ILE A 881 -2.83 6.32 14.62
N GLU A 882 -3.17 6.87 13.46
CA GLU A 882 -4.52 7.37 13.19
C GLU A 882 -5.12 6.72 11.94
N PRO A 883 -6.35 6.18 11.99
CA PRO A 883 -6.97 5.55 10.82
C PRO A 883 -7.43 6.54 9.76
N TYR A 884 -7.24 6.17 8.49
CA TYR A 884 -7.88 6.81 7.33
C TYR A 884 -9.34 6.34 7.15
N PRO A 885 -10.17 7.04 6.34
CA PRO A 885 -11.57 6.66 6.08
C PRO A 885 -11.81 5.19 5.72
N THR A 886 -10.87 4.59 4.99
CA THR A 886 -10.86 3.18 4.57
C THR A 886 -10.97 2.19 5.72
N TYR A 887 -10.30 2.47 6.83
CA TYR A 887 -10.39 1.64 8.03
C TYR A 887 -11.83 1.58 8.55
N TYR A 888 -12.53 2.72 8.54
CA TYR A 888 -13.93 2.78 8.98
C TYR A 888 -14.89 2.08 8.02
N ALA A 889 -14.62 2.14 6.71
CA ALA A 889 -15.37 1.36 5.73
C ALA A 889 -15.21 -0.14 5.96
N LEU A 890 -13.98 -0.62 6.18
CA LEU A 890 -13.73 -2.01 6.54
C LEU A 890 -14.34 -2.40 7.87
N LYS A 891 -14.29 -1.52 8.88
CA LYS A 891 -14.93 -1.76 10.17
C LYS A 891 -16.42 -2.06 10.02
N ARG A 892 -17.13 -1.32 9.16
CA ARG A 892 -18.53 -1.61 8.84
C ARG A 892 -18.67 -2.91 8.05
N ALA A 893 -17.85 -3.10 7.03
CA ALA A 893 -17.90 -4.27 6.15
C ALA A 893 -17.55 -5.60 6.84
N LEU A 894 -16.77 -5.59 7.92
CA LEU A 894 -16.25 -6.78 8.61
C LEU A 894 -16.97 -7.10 9.94
N GLN A 895 -18.12 -6.47 10.21
CA GLN A 895 -18.93 -6.83 11.38
C GLN A 895 -19.32 -8.33 11.38
N PRO A 896 -19.37 -9.02 12.53
CA PRO A 896 -19.73 -10.44 12.60
C PRO A 896 -21.09 -10.74 11.94
N VAL A 897 -22.06 -9.83 12.14
CA VAL A 897 -23.28 -9.75 11.33
C VAL A 897 -23.12 -8.55 10.41
N LEU A 898 -23.27 -8.74 9.10
CA LEU A 898 -23.18 -7.66 8.12
C LEU A 898 -24.57 -7.37 7.56
N VAL A 899 -25.03 -6.13 7.71
CA VAL A 899 -26.10 -5.55 6.88
C VAL A 899 -25.48 -4.79 5.72
N SER A 900 -25.88 -5.07 4.50
CA SER A 900 -25.26 -4.47 3.31
C SER A 900 -26.23 -4.27 2.15
N ALA A 901 -26.24 -3.07 1.55
CA ALA A 901 -27.02 -2.73 0.37
C ALA A 901 -26.26 -3.02 -0.93
N GLU A 902 -26.92 -3.68 -1.87
CA GLU A 902 -26.45 -3.82 -3.24
C GLU A 902 -26.81 -2.56 -4.04
N LEU A 903 -25.85 -1.65 -4.18
CA LEU A 903 -26.02 -0.39 -4.90
C LEU A 903 -25.18 -0.36 -6.19
N TRP A 904 -25.85 -0.53 -7.33
CA TRP A 904 -25.26 -0.40 -8.67
C TRP A 904 -25.10 1.06 -9.11
N GLY A 905 -25.95 1.97 -8.62
CA GLY A 905 -25.90 3.41 -8.86
C GLY A 905 -26.09 4.21 -7.57
N ARG A 906 -25.52 5.41 -7.52
CA ARG A 906 -25.53 6.28 -6.31
C ARG A 906 -26.02 7.71 -6.57
N ASN A 907 -26.21 8.09 -7.83
CA ASN A 907 -26.82 9.37 -8.19
C ASN A 907 -28.29 9.12 -8.56
N LEU A 908 -29.20 9.81 -7.89
CA LEU A 908 -30.63 9.50 -7.95
C LEU A 908 -31.46 10.79 -7.99
N TYR A 909 -32.57 10.78 -8.73
CA TYR A 909 -33.56 11.85 -8.65
C TYR A 909 -34.45 11.68 -7.40
N GLY A 910 -34.74 12.78 -6.72
CA GLY A 910 -35.76 12.82 -5.67
C GLY A 910 -37.13 12.44 -6.23
N GLY A 911 -37.91 11.69 -5.45
CA GLY A 911 -39.21 11.15 -5.88
C GLY A 911 -39.15 9.84 -6.67
N ASP A 912 -37.96 9.32 -7.01
CA ASP A 912 -37.84 7.99 -7.61
C ASP A 912 -37.76 6.90 -6.51
N LYS A 913 -38.05 5.64 -6.89
CA LYS A 913 -37.87 4.49 -6.01
C LYS A 913 -36.41 4.04 -6.03
N LEU A 914 -35.80 3.87 -4.86
CA LEU A 914 -34.49 3.23 -4.75
C LEU A 914 -34.67 1.70 -4.83
N SER A 915 -34.39 1.13 -6.00
CA SER A 915 -34.39 -0.31 -6.22
C SER A 915 -33.08 -0.90 -5.71
N THR A 916 -33.09 -1.48 -4.50
CA THR A 916 -31.91 -2.11 -3.90
C THR A 916 -32.28 -3.37 -3.12
N ARG A 917 -31.36 -4.34 -3.13
CA ARG A 917 -31.39 -5.49 -2.23
C ARG A 917 -30.57 -5.16 -0.98
N VAL A 918 -31.14 -5.40 0.19
CA VAL A 918 -30.41 -5.32 1.46
C VAL A 918 -30.20 -6.73 1.97
N TYR A 919 -28.93 -7.13 2.06
CA TYR A 919 -28.50 -8.42 2.56
C TYR A 919 -28.18 -8.36 4.05
N VAL A 920 -28.45 -9.46 4.74
CA VAL A 920 -27.97 -9.78 6.08
C VAL A 920 -27.14 -11.06 5.98
N VAL A 921 -25.88 -10.96 6.39
CA VAL A 921 -24.91 -12.06 6.43
C VAL A 921 -24.56 -12.36 7.89
N ASN A 922 -24.64 -13.62 8.29
CA ASN A 922 -24.33 -14.07 9.65
C ASN A 922 -23.04 -14.90 9.66
N ASP A 923 -21.94 -14.30 10.10
CA ASP A 923 -20.65 -14.95 10.26
C ASP A 923 -20.19 -14.92 11.73
N ARG A 924 -21.13 -15.01 12.69
CA ARG A 924 -20.82 -15.02 14.14
C ARG A 924 -19.92 -16.20 14.49
N GLU A 925 -18.85 -15.96 15.23
CA GLU A 925 -17.88 -17.02 15.56
C GLU A 925 -18.43 -18.07 16.54
N ASP A 926 -19.44 -17.72 17.33
CA ASP A 926 -20.07 -18.60 18.32
C ASP A 926 -20.99 -19.65 17.69
N GLY A 927 -21.18 -19.59 16.37
CA GLY A 927 -22.00 -20.54 15.61
C GLY A 927 -23.50 -20.34 15.77
N THR A 928 -23.94 -19.24 16.40
CA THR A 928 -25.36 -18.98 16.65
C THR A 928 -26.09 -18.51 15.40
N GLU A 929 -27.34 -18.95 15.25
CA GLU A 929 -28.25 -18.34 14.27
C GLU A 929 -28.66 -16.93 14.72
N LEU A 930 -28.90 -16.08 13.74
CA LEU A 930 -29.48 -14.76 13.96
C LEU A 930 -31.00 -14.92 14.00
N LYS A 931 -31.62 -14.58 15.14
CA LYS A 931 -33.07 -14.61 15.31
C LYS A 931 -33.75 -13.60 14.38
N PRO A 932 -35.09 -13.55 14.28
CA PRO A 932 -35.76 -12.52 13.51
C PRO A 932 -35.27 -11.13 13.94
N THR A 933 -34.84 -10.34 12.95
CA THR A 933 -34.26 -9.02 13.17
C THR A 933 -35.15 -7.96 12.54
N LEU A 934 -35.04 -6.74 13.04
CA LEU A 934 -35.67 -5.57 12.44
C LEU A 934 -34.60 -4.73 11.76
N LEU A 935 -34.69 -4.62 10.44
CA LEU A 935 -33.90 -3.66 9.66
C LEU A 935 -34.60 -2.30 9.73
N ARG A 936 -33.89 -1.26 10.16
CA ARG A 936 -34.30 0.14 9.98
C ARG A 936 -33.43 0.76 8.90
N TRP A 937 -34.05 1.46 7.97
CA TRP A 937 -33.35 2.18 6.91
C TRP A 937 -33.73 3.66 6.96
N GLU A 938 -32.78 4.53 6.65
CA GLU A 938 -32.94 5.98 6.68
C GLU A 938 -32.19 6.60 5.50
N ILE A 939 -32.84 7.54 4.80
CA ILE A 939 -32.15 8.48 3.92
C ILE A 939 -31.90 9.73 4.74
N GLN A 940 -30.63 10.08 4.92
CA GLN A 940 -30.19 11.26 5.67
C GLN A 940 -29.53 12.28 4.73
N ASP A 941 -29.63 13.57 5.03
CA ASP A 941 -28.76 14.58 4.40
C ASP A 941 -27.36 14.57 5.04
N GLU A 942 -26.46 15.42 4.53
CA GLU A 942 -25.08 15.53 5.01
C GLU A 942 -24.94 15.94 6.48
N THR A 943 -25.97 16.53 7.09
CA THR A 943 -26.00 16.90 8.51
C THR A 943 -26.46 15.75 9.42
N GLY A 944 -26.86 14.62 8.83
CA GLY A 944 -27.45 13.48 9.53
C GLY A 944 -28.96 13.62 9.78
N LYS A 945 -29.62 14.64 9.21
CA LYS A 945 -31.07 14.81 9.35
C LYS A 945 -31.79 13.80 8.47
N LYS A 946 -32.71 13.06 9.07
CA LYS A 946 -33.56 12.07 8.38
C LYS A 946 -34.54 12.76 7.43
N LEU A 947 -34.50 12.39 6.16
CA LEU A 947 -35.41 12.88 5.12
C LEU A 947 -36.58 11.91 4.92
N VAL A 948 -36.30 10.61 4.88
CA VAL A 948 -37.29 9.52 4.84
C VAL A 948 -36.70 8.30 5.53
N TRP A 949 -37.54 7.48 6.16
CA TRP A 949 -37.10 6.28 6.87
C TRP A 949 -38.21 5.23 6.90
N GLY A 950 -37.83 4.00 7.21
CA GLY A 950 -38.76 2.90 7.41
C GLY A 950 -38.07 1.71 8.07
N SER A 951 -38.81 0.62 8.16
CA SER A 951 -38.29 -0.62 8.74
C SER A 951 -38.94 -1.84 8.12
N GLU A 952 -38.19 -2.92 8.02
CA GLU A 952 -38.62 -4.20 7.47
C GLU A 952 -38.18 -5.33 8.41
N GLU A 953 -39.02 -6.35 8.55
CA GLU A 953 -38.63 -7.56 9.26
C GLU A 953 -37.72 -8.42 8.39
N VAL A 954 -36.65 -8.93 8.99
CA VAL A 954 -35.75 -9.90 8.37
C VAL A 954 -35.92 -11.22 9.11
N PRO A 955 -36.19 -12.34 8.41
CA PRO A 955 -36.38 -13.63 9.04
C PRO A 955 -35.08 -14.16 9.66
N VAL A 956 -35.17 -15.33 10.30
CA VAL A 956 -33.99 -16.02 10.84
C VAL A 956 -32.92 -16.21 9.77
N VAL A 957 -31.68 -15.85 10.08
CA VAL A 957 -30.51 -16.11 9.23
C VAL A 957 -29.59 -17.10 9.93
N LYS A 958 -29.51 -18.32 9.38
CA LYS A 958 -28.66 -19.39 9.92
C LYS A 958 -27.21 -18.93 10.04
N HIS A 959 -26.45 -19.54 10.95
CA HIS A 959 -25.00 -19.36 10.97
C HIS A 959 -24.38 -19.68 9.60
N TYR A 960 -23.44 -18.85 9.17
CA TYR A 960 -22.84 -18.89 7.83
C TYR A 960 -23.83 -18.62 6.67
N GLY A 961 -25.03 -18.14 6.98
CA GLY A 961 -26.10 -17.87 6.02
C GLY A 961 -26.09 -16.45 5.48
N ARG A 962 -26.75 -16.26 4.34
CA ARG A 962 -27.00 -14.97 3.68
C ARG A 962 -28.48 -14.89 3.31
N HIS A 963 -29.14 -13.78 3.62
CA HIS A 963 -30.53 -13.53 3.24
C HIS A 963 -30.67 -12.09 2.76
N TYR A 964 -31.48 -11.83 1.75
CA TYR A 964 -31.77 -10.47 1.31
C TYR A 964 -33.27 -10.18 1.29
N ILE A 965 -33.59 -8.91 1.49
CA ILE A 965 -34.91 -8.33 1.28
C ILE A 965 -34.82 -7.16 0.30
N GLU A 966 -35.96 -6.72 -0.24
CA GLU A 966 -36.05 -5.58 -1.17
C GLU A 966 -36.95 -4.50 -0.56
N PRO A 967 -36.42 -3.62 0.30
CA PRO A 967 -37.21 -2.58 0.94
C PRO A 967 -37.80 -1.61 -0.08
N SER A 968 -39.05 -1.18 0.14
CA SER A 968 -39.70 -0.20 -0.75
C SER A 968 -39.34 1.23 -0.37
N ILE A 969 -38.11 1.64 -0.66
CA ILE A 969 -37.59 2.98 -0.32
C ILE A 969 -38.02 4.00 -1.38
N GLN A 970 -38.93 4.90 -1.00
CA GLN A 970 -39.35 6.03 -1.82
C GLN A 970 -38.50 7.26 -1.49
N LEU A 971 -37.71 7.76 -2.45
CA LEU A 971 -36.85 8.93 -2.21
C LEU A 971 -37.70 10.21 -2.05
N PRO A 972 -37.27 11.15 -1.20
CA PRO A 972 -38.02 12.38 -0.94
C PRO A 972 -38.02 13.28 -2.18
N THR A 973 -39.18 13.80 -2.56
CA THR A 973 -39.29 14.78 -3.65
C THR A 973 -38.84 16.18 -3.20
N ASN A 974 -39.14 16.54 -1.95
CA ASN A 974 -38.81 17.83 -1.35
C ASN A 974 -37.42 17.80 -0.70
N LEU A 975 -36.38 17.92 -1.52
CA LEU A 975 -35.00 18.09 -1.05
C LEU A 975 -34.79 19.52 -0.49
N PRO A 976 -33.82 19.79 0.40
CA PRO A 976 -33.57 21.14 0.91
C PRO A 976 -32.85 22.05 -0.09
N ALA A 977 -32.12 21.48 -1.05
CA ALA A 977 -31.50 22.18 -2.18
C ALA A 977 -31.74 21.39 -3.47
N ASP A 978 -31.36 21.97 -4.62
CA ASP A 978 -31.54 21.32 -5.91
C ASP A 978 -30.70 20.06 -6.09
N LYS A 979 -29.48 20.05 -5.53
CA LYS A 979 -28.62 18.87 -5.36
C LYS A 979 -28.18 18.83 -3.90
N ILE A 980 -28.17 17.64 -3.30
CA ILE A 980 -27.62 17.41 -1.97
C ILE A 980 -26.75 16.16 -1.94
N ASN A 981 -25.74 16.18 -1.07
CA ASN A 981 -25.12 14.96 -0.58
C ASN A 981 -26.06 14.31 0.45
N ALA A 982 -26.25 13.01 0.32
CA ALA A 982 -27.11 12.22 1.19
C ALA A 982 -26.43 10.91 1.58
N LYS A 983 -27.05 10.18 2.51
CA LYS A 983 -26.63 8.83 2.88
C LYS A 983 -27.83 7.90 3.00
N LEU A 984 -27.68 6.65 2.56
CA LEU A 984 -28.52 5.54 3.01
C LEU A 984 -27.86 4.96 4.27
N VAL A 985 -28.57 4.97 5.40
CA VAL A 985 -28.13 4.38 6.66
C VAL A 985 -29.00 3.17 6.97
N LEU A 986 -28.37 2.05 7.31
CA LEU A 986 -29.00 0.77 7.64
C LEU A 986 -28.63 0.39 9.06
N LYS A 987 -29.63 0.06 9.88
CA LYS A 987 -29.45 -0.39 11.27
C LYS A 987 -30.21 -1.68 11.50
N LEU A 988 -29.50 -2.76 11.79
CA LEU A 988 -30.09 -4.06 12.10
C LEU A 988 -30.12 -4.28 13.61
N THR A 989 -31.29 -4.64 14.13
CA THR A 989 -31.46 -4.96 15.55
C THR A 989 -32.03 -6.35 15.78
N GLU A 990 -31.48 -7.08 16.74
CA GLU A 990 -31.99 -8.36 17.26
C GLU A 990 -32.54 -8.13 18.67
N ASN A 991 -33.83 -8.43 18.91
CA ASN A 991 -34.50 -8.15 20.19
C ASN A 991 -34.34 -6.68 20.67
N GLY A 992 -34.28 -5.74 19.74
CA GLY A 992 -34.10 -4.31 20.03
C GLY A 992 -32.66 -3.86 20.25
N LEU A 993 -31.67 -4.77 20.28
CA LEU A 993 -30.25 -4.44 20.43
C LEU A 993 -29.56 -4.34 19.06
N PRO A 994 -28.68 -3.34 18.81
CA PRO A 994 -27.96 -3.22 17.56
C PRO A 994 -26.98 -4.37 17.37
N VAL A 995 -27.01 -5.00 16.20
CA VAL A 995 -26.10 -6.10 15.82
C VAL A 995 -25.29 -5.79 14.57
N SER A 996 -25.75 -4.85 13.73
CA SER A 996 -25.03 -4.40 12.55
C SER A 996 -25.51 -3.02 12.12
N GLU A 997 -24.60 -2.16 11.65
CA GLU A 997 -24.94 -0.88 11.02
C GLU A 997 -24.06 -0.64 9.79
N ASN A 998 -24.65 -0.10 8.72
CA ASN A 998 -23.87 0.31 7.55
C ASN A 998 -24.42 1.59 6.91
N GLU A 999 -23.59 2.28 6.13
CA GLU A 999 -23.96 3.51 5.44
C GLU A 999 -23.35 3.64 4.05
N TYR A 1000 -24.08 4.29 3.15
CA TYR A 1000 -23.68 4.51 1.75
C TYR A 1000 -23.90 5.95 1.35
N HIS A 1001 -22.89 6.58 0.77
CA HIS A 1001 -23.02 7.90 0.16
C HIS A 1001 -23.90 7.85 -1.08
N LEU A 1002 -24.83 8.80 -1.17
CA LEU A 1002 -25.73 9.02 -2.29
C LEU A 1002 -25.69 10.49 -2.70
N VAL A 1003 -25.97 10.76 -3.98
CA VAL A 1003 -26.28 12.10 -4.46
C VAL A 1003 -27.76 12.12 -4.84
N LEU A 1004 -28.51 13.04 -4.23
CA LEU A 1004 -29.92 13.26 -4.56
C LEU A 1004 -30.09 14.61 -5.23
N ALA A 1005 -30.83 14.65 -6.33
CA ALA A 1005 -31.18 15.92 -6.97
C ALA A 1005 -32.66 16.01 -7.33
N ARG A 1006 -33.21 17.22 -7.27
CA ARG A 1006 -34.56 17.49 -7.79
C ARG A 1006 -34.50 17.41 -9.31
N LYS A 1007 -35.57 16.91 -9.95
CA LYS A 1007 -35.68 16.94 -11.43
C LYS A 1007 -35.55 18.39 -11.96
N SER A 1008 -36.07 19.37 -11.21
CA SER A 1008 -35.96 20.80 -11.52
C SER A 1008 -34.52 21.35 -11.58
N TRP A 1009 -33.53 20.68 -10.97
CA TRP A 1009 -32.13 21.09 -11.04
C TRP A 1009 -31.59 21.09 -12.47
N ASN A 1010 -32.13 20.19 -13.30
CA ASN A 1010 -31.73 20.02 -14.69
C ASN A 1010 -32.76 20.59 -15.67
N MET A 1011 -34.04 20.67 -15.27
CA MET A 1011 -35.11 21.13 -16.16
C MET A 1011 -35.13 22.65 -16.33
N ASN A 1012 -35.51 23.11 -17.53
CA ASN A 1012 -35.69 24.53 -17.89
C ASN A 1012 -34.44 25.42 -17.67
N GLN A 1013 -33.24 24.84 -17.70
CA GLN A 1013 -31.99 25.57 -17.46
C GLN A 1013 -31.44 26.27 -18.72
N ILE A 1014 -32.06 26.03 -19.89
CA ILE A 1014 -31.65 26.63 -21.16
C ILE A 1014 -32.42 27.92 -21.42
N SER A 1015 -31.72 29.01 -21.74
CA SER A 1015 -32.31 30.34 -21.96
C SER A 1015 -33.44 30.33 -23.00
N GLU A 1016 -34.54 31.00 -22.67
CA GLU A 1016 -35.66 31.17 -23.60
C GLU A 1016 -35.25 31.91 -24.88
N GLY A 1017 -35.84 31.50 -26.01
CA GLY A 1017 -35.60 32.14 -27.32
C GLY A 1017 -34.42 31.58 -28.12
N LYS A 1018 -33.59 30.70 -27.53
CA LYS A 1018 -32.54 29.96 -28.26
C LYS A 1018 -33.16 28.84 -29.10
N LYS A 1019 -32.70 28.69 -30.34
CA LYS A 1019 -33.18 27.67 -31.27
C LYS A 1019 -32.20 26.51 -31.39
N VAL A 1020 -32.57 25.38 -30.77
CA VAL A 1020 -31.86 24.10 -30.89
C VAL A 1020 -32.49 23.28 -32.01
N VAL A 1021 -31.66 22.71 -32.89
CA VAL A 1021 -32.09 21.78 -33.95
C VAL A 1021 -31.44 20.42 -33.71
N LEU A 1022 -32.24 19.35 -33.75
CA LEU A 1022 -31.82 18.00 -33.39
C LEU A 1022 -31.92 17.05 -34.58
N LEU A 1023 -30.81 16.39 -34.91
CA LEU A 1023 -30.78 15.16 -35.71
C LEU A 1023 -30.64 13.98 -34.75
N ASP A 1024 -31.74 13.26 -34.51
CA ASP A 1024 -31.82 12.16 -33.54
C ASP A 1024 -31.78 10.79 -34.22
N LYS A 1025 -30.87 9.92 -33.79
CA LYS A 1025 -30.75 8.52 -34.25
C LYS A 1025 -30.73 7.50 -33.11
N ASP A 1026 -30.63 7.93 -31.85
CA ASP A 1026 -30.52 7.05 -30.68
C ASP A 1026 -31.57 7.35 -29.59
N GLY A 1027 -32.55 8.22 -29.85
CA GLY A 1027 -33.65 8.51 -28.92
C GLY A 1027 -33.32 9.63 -27.94
N MET A 1028 -32.35 10.49 -28.25
CA MET A 1028 -31.97 11.64 -27.42
C MET A 1028 -33.12 12.63 -27.23
N LYS A 1029 -34.08 12.68 -28.17
CA LYS A 1029 -35.28 13.52 -28.07
C LYS A 1029 -36.04 13.30 -26.74
N ASP A 1030 -36.14 12.05 -26.27
CA ASP A 1030 -36.88 11.70 -25.05
C ASP A 1030 -36.17 12.27 -23.81
N LYS A 1031 -34.84 12.36 -23.86
CA LYS A 1031 -34.01 12.93 -22.78
C LYS A 1031 -34.09 14.46 -22.77
N LEU A 1032 -34.11 15.08 -23.95
CA LEU A 1032 -34.34 16.52 -24.08
C LEU A 1032 -35.75 16.91 -23.61
N ASP A 1033 -36.76 16.09 -23.94
CA ASP A 1033 -38.13 16.25 -23.46
C ASP A 1033 -38.19 16.17 -21.94
N PHE A 1034 -37.55 15.16 -21.33
CA PHE A 1034 -37.44 15.05 -19.86
C PHE A 1034 -36.79 16.29 -19.23
N LEU A 1035 -35.74 16.83 -19.85
CA LEU A 1035 -35.03 18.03 -19.41
C LEU A 1035 -35.73 19.34 -19.77
N HIS A 1036 -36.89 19.29 -20.44
CA HIS A 1036 -37.62 20.45 -20.94
C HIS A 1036 -36.79 21.36 -21.87
N VAL A 1037 -35.88 20.78 -22.65
CA VAL A 1037 -35.11 21.51 -23.67
C VAL A 1037 -35.94 21.57 -24.94
N LYS A 1038 -36.29 22.79 -25.39
CA LYS A 1038 -37.03 22.96 -26.65
C LYS A 1038 -36.11 22.73 -27.84
N TYR A 1039 -36.53 21.88 -28.77
CA TYR A 1039 -35.80 21.59 -30.02
C TYR A 1039 -36.73 21.49 -31.22
N GLN A 1040 -36.15 21.58 -32.42
CA GLN A 1040 -36.79 21.24 -33.69
C GLN A 1040 -36.08 20.02 -34.30
N THR A 1041 -36.80 18.92 -34.54
CA THR A 1041 -36.21 17.73 -35.17
C THR A 1041 -36.04 17.90 -36.68
N VAL A 1042 -34.97 17.32 -37.22
CA VAL A 1042 -34.70 17.20 -38.66
C VAL A 1042 -34.32 15.77 -39.03
N SER A 1043 -34.41 15.44 -40.31
CA SER A 1043 -34.21 14.06 -40.80
C SER A 1043 -32.79 13.80 -41.36
N SER A 1044 -32.09 14.85 -41.77
CA SER A 1044 -30.77 14.78 -42.44
C SER A 1044 -29.82 15.91 -42.03
N ILE A 1045 -28.52 15.73 -42.29
CA ILE A 1045 -27.49 16.76 -42.04
C ILE A 1045 -27.75 18.02 -42.88
N LYS A 1046 -28.20 17.86 -44.12
CA LYS A 1046 -28.52 18.98 -45.02
C LYS A 1046 -29.64 19.87 -44.46
N GLU A 1047 -30.63 19.27 -43.82
CA GLU A 1047 -31.67 20.02 -43.09
C GLU A 1047 -31.11 20.66 -41.83
N LEU A 1048 -30.29 19.92 -41.06
CA LEU A 1048 -29.70 20.36 -39.79
C LEU A 1048 -28.93 21.67 -39.93
N VAL A 1049 -28.07 21.79 -40.95
CA VAL A 1049 -27.21 22.98 -41.14
C VAL A 1049 -27.82 24.02 -42.08
N ASN A 1050 -29.11 23.92 -42.40
CA ASN A 1050 -29.77 24.84 -43.31
C ASN A 1050 -29.86 26.25 -42.68
N SER A 1051 -29.22 27.23 -43.32
CA SER A 1051 -29.22 28.63 -42.89
C SER A 1051 -30.61 29.23 -42.63
N LYS A 1052 -31.67 28.73 -43.29
CA LYS A 1052 -33.06 29.18 -43.05
C LYS A 1052 -33.57 28.82 -41.65
N LEU A 1053 -33.02 27.78 -41.03
CA LEU A 1053 -33.42 27.39 -39.68
C LEU A 1053 -32.95 28.40 -38.63
N LYS A 1054 -31.86 29.15 -38.87
CA LYS A 1054 -31.25 30.05 -37.88
C LYS A 1054 -31.04 29.36 -36.52
N ALA A 1055 -30.45 28.18 -36.54
CA ALA A 1055 -30.14 27.44 -35.33
C ALA A 1055 -29.04 28.17 -34.53
N ASP A 1056 -29.23 28.29 -33.21
CA ASP A 1056 -28.18 28.71 -32.28
C ASP A 1056 -27.26 27.52 -31.94
N LEU A 1057 -27.80 26.30 -31.98
CA LEU A 1057 -27.09 25.05 -31.75
C LEU A 1057 -27.71 23.93 -32.58
N CYS A 1058 -26.85 23.15 -33.25
CA CYS A 1058 -27.25 21.90 -33.90
C CYS A 1058 -26.71 20.71 -33.09
N ILE A 1059 -27.61 19.79 -32.72
CA ILE A 1059 -27.28 18.55 -32.01
C ILE A 1059 -27.36 17.38 -32.99
N ILE A 1060 -26.31 16.56 -33.04
CA ILE A 1060 -26.27 15.28 -33.76
C ILE A 1060 -26.13 14.19 -32.70
N SER A 1061 -27.10 13.29 -32.63
CA SER A 1061 -27.09 12.19 -31.65
C SER A 1061 -27.20 10.83 -32.32
N GLY A 1062 -26.31 9.90 -31.94
CA GLY A 1062 -26.31 8.51 -32.40
C GLY A 1062 -25.99 8.28 -33.87
N LEU A 1063 -25.47 9.27 -34.60
CA LEU A 1063 -25.20 9.14 -36.03
C LEU A 1063 -23.85 8.44 -36.26
N THR A 1064 -23.85 7.34 -37.02
CA THR A 1064 -22.67 6.50 -37.26
C THR A 1064 -22.00 6.75 -38.61
N GLU A 1065 -22.71 7.32 -39.58
CA GLU A 1065 -22.20 7.54 -40.95
C GLU A 1065 -22.62 8.92 -41.48
N CYS A 1066 -21.75 9.51 -42.31
CA CYS A 1066 -22.04 10.71 -43.09
C CYS A 1066 -21.26 10.67 -44.41
N THR A 1067 -21.81 11.28 -45.46
CA THR A 1067 -21.13 11.43 -46.76
C THR A 1067 -20.09 12.56 -46.72
N ASP A 1068 -19.18 12.59 -47.71
CA ASP A 1068 -18.20 13.69 -47.84
C ASP A 1068 -18.88 15.06 -48.03
N GLU A 1069 -19.98 15.11 -48.79
CA GLU A 1069 -20.78 16.34 -48.96
C GLU A 1069 -21.33 16.82 -47.60
N GLU A 1070 -21.90 15.91 -46.79
CA GLU A 1070 -22.43 16.24 -45.47
C GLU A 1070 -21.35 16.67 -44.49
N LYS A 1071 -20.17 16.05 -44.55
CA LYS A 1071 -19.00 16.47 -43.78
C LYS A 1071 -18.61 17.91 -44.13
N GLU A 1072 -18.50 18.24 -45.42
CA GLU A 1072 -18.16 19.59 -45.86
C GLU A 1072 -19.21 20.61 -45.42
N LEU A 1073 -20.50 20.23 -45.46
CA LEU A 1073 -21.60 21.06 -44.96
C LEU A 1073 -21.46 21.37 -43.46
N ILE A 1074 -21.13 20.37 -42.63
CA ILE A 1074 -20.93 20.56 -41.19
C ILE A 1074 -19.72 21.46 -40.92
N ARG A 1075 -18.57 21.20 -41.55
CA ARG A 1075 -17.36 22.03 -41.41
C ARG A 1075 -17.57 23.46 -41.89
N SER A 1076 -18.28 23.64 -43.01
CA SER A 1076 -18.64 24.96 -43.53
C SER A 1076 -19.58 25.71 -42.58
N TYR A 1077 -20.52 25.01 -41.95
CA TYR A 1077 -21.40 25.59 -40.93
C TYR A 1077 -20.62 26.04 -39.70
N GLN A 1078 -19.78 25.17 -39.14
CA GLN A 1078 -18.97 25.48 -37.96
C GLN A 1078 -18.00 26.63 -38.22
N SER A 1079 -17.19 26.57 -39.29
CA SER A 1079 -16.19 27.61 -39.61
C SER A 1079 -16.79 29.02 -39.71
N LYS A 1080 -18.06 29.14 -40.10
CA LYS A 1080 -18.84 30.39 -40.18
C LYS A 1080 -19.41 30.88 -38.85
N GLY A 1081 -19.17 30.19 -37.74
CA GLY A 1081 -19.70 30.52 -36.41
C GLY A 1081 -20.78 29.56 -35.91
N GLY A 1082 -21.11 28.51 -36.67
CA GLY A 1082 -22.06 27.49 -36.25
C GLY A 1082 -21.57 26.71 -35.03
N LYS A 1083 -22.51 26.31 -34.18
CA LYS A 1083 -22.23 25.55 -32.96
C LYS A 1083 -22.82 24.17 -33.03
N LEU A 1084 -22.05 23.17 -32.62
CA LEU A 1084 -22.36 21.76 -32.79
C LEU A 1084 -22.21 21.00 -31.46
N LEU A 1085 -23.15 20.11 -31.17
CA LEU A 1085 -23.03 19.12 -30.12
C LEU A 1085 -23.19 17.72 -30.72
N LEU A 1086 -22.13 16.93 -30.69
CA LEU A 1086 -22.14 15.55 -31.17
C LEU A 1086 -22.22 14.62 -29.95
N LEU A 1087 -23.33 13.91 -29.80
CA LEU A 1087 -23.57 12.93 -28.74
C LEU A 1087 -23.54 11.53 -29.34
N ASN A 1088 -22.84 10.59 -28.70
CA ASN A 1088 -22.81 9.18 -29.10
C ASN A 1088 -22.51 8.95 -30.61
N SER A 1089 -21.75 9.85 -31.24
CA SER A 1089 -21.52 9.90 -32.70
C SER A 1089 -20.03 9.85 -33.03
N LYS A 1090 -19.29 8.92 -32.40
CA LYS A 1090 -17.81 8.86 -32.47
C LYS A 1090 -17.28 8.64 -33.89
N GLU A 1091 -17.97 7.84 -34.69
CA GLU A 1091 -17.62 7.53 -36.09
C GLU A 1091 -17.73 8.80 -36.95
N VAL A 1092 -18.86 9.51 -36.84
CA VAL A 1092 -19.10 10.77 -37.55
C VAL A 1092 -18.15 11.88 -37.06
N ALA A 1093 -17.91 11.97 -35.75
CA ALA A 1093 -16.97 12.94 -35.20
C ALA A 1093 -15.55 12.72 -35.78
N LYS A 1094 -15.08 11.48 -35.86
CA LYS A 1094 -13.81 11.15 -36.52
C LYS A 1094 -13.81 11.55 -38.00
N ASN A 1095 -14.88 11.27 -38.72
CA ASN A 1095 -14.97 11.61 -40.14
C ASN A 1095 -14.93 13.13 -40.36
N ILE A 1096 -15.56 13.91 -39.48
CA ILE A 1096 -15.59 15.38 -39.54
C ILE A 1096 -14.24 15.99 -39.13
N TYR A 1097 -13.59 15.44 -38.10
CA TYR A 1097 -12.34 15.96 -37.51
C TYR A 1097 -11.19 14.94 -37.54
N PRO A 1098 -10.80 14.39 -38.70
CA PRO A 1098 -9.77 13.34 -38.78
C PRO A 1098 -8.38 13.84 -38.35
N GLU A 1099 -8.14 15.15 -38.39
CA GLU A 1099 -6.92 15.79 -37.91
C GLU A 1099 -6.81 15.78 -36.38
N HIS A 1100 -7.95 15.76 -35.69
CA HIS A 1100 -8.04 15.84 -34.25
C HIS A 1100 -8.34 14.48 -33.61
N ILE A 1101 -9.18 13.66 -34.24
CA ILE A 1101 -9.63 12.37 -33.71
C ILE A 1101 -9.07 11.26 -34.59
N THR A 1102 -8.19 10.43 -34.04
CA THR A 1102 -7.49 9.37 -34.79
C THR A 1102 -8.19 8.00 -34.66
N GLY A 1103 -8.97 7.81 -33.60
CA GLY A 1103 -9.68 6.56 -33.32
C GLY A 1103 -10.42 6.62 -31.99
N TRP A 1104 -10.79 5.46 -31.46
CA TRP A 1104 -11.41 5.34 -30.14
C TRP A 1104 -11.10 3.99 -29.49
N ILE A 1105 -11.36 3.91 -28.19
CA ILE A 1105 -11.32 2.69 -27.39
C ILE A 1105 -12.73 2.46 -26.82
N ILE A 1106 -13.17 1.20 -26.74
CA ILE A 1106 -14.40 0.83 -26.03
C ILE A 1106 -13.99 0.34 -24.63
N PRO A 1107 -14.39 1.04 -23.55
CA PRO A 1107 -14.11 0.59 -22.20
C PRO A 1107 -14.82 -0.74 -21.86
N THR A 1108 -14.21 -1.55 -20.98
CA THR A 1108 -14.71 -2.92 -20.67
C THR A 1108 -14.87 -3.20 -19.17
N GLU A 1109 -14.50 -2.27 -18.30
CA GLU A 1109 -14.20 -2.58 -16.89
C GLU A 1109 -15.10 -1.86 -15.88
N GLY A 1110 -16.15 -1.14 -16.30
CA GLY A 1110 -16.92 -0.24 -15.44
C GLY A 1110 -16.19 1.10 -15.32
N ASP A 1111 -16.77 2.16 -15.89
CA ASP A 1111 -15.97 3.27 -16.40
C ASP A 1111 -15.87 4.44 -15.46
N ILE A 1112 -14.68 4.66 -14.91
CA ILE A 1112 -14.35 5.86 -14.15
C ILE A 1112 -13.89 6.96 -15.11
N VAL A 1113 -14.77 7.92 -15.38
CA VAL A 1113 -14.42 9.16 -16.10
C VAL A 1113 -13.96 10.21 -15.09
N ASN A 1114 -12.86 10.88 -15.41
CA ASN A 1114 -12.26 11.96 -14.62
C ASN A 1114 -12.28 13.27 -15.41
N MET A 1115 -12.42 14.40 -14.69
CA MET A 1115 -12.32 15.73 -15.28
C MET A 1115 -10.86 16.08 -15.57
N GLU A 1116 -10.55 16.41 -16.81
CA GLU A 1116 -9.23 16.94 -17.20
C GLU A 1116 -9.15 18.43 -16.85
N ARG A 1117 -10.27 19.13 -17.01
CA ARG A 1117 -10.44 20.55 -16.72
C ARG A 1117 -11.66 20.75 -15.86
N ASN A 1118 -11.51 20.46 -14.57
CA ASN A 1118 -12.61 20.59 -13.62
C ASN A 1118 -13.24 22.00 -13.67
N ASP A 1119 -12.47 23.05 -13.89
CA ASP A 1119 -12.88 24.45 -14.04
C ASP A 1119 -13.68 24.78 -15.32
N ALA A 1120 -13.92 23.83 -16.23
CA ALA A 1120 -14.71 24.09 -17.43
C ALA A 1120 -16.22 24.23 -17.13
N PRO A 1121 -16.95 25.16 -17.78
CA PRO A 1121 -18.38 25.41 -17.50
C PRO A 1121 -19.30 24.19 -17.69
N VAL A 1122 -18.89 23.22 -18.53
CA VAL A 1122 -19.61 21.96 -18.71
C VAL A 1122 -19.77 21.18 -17.40
N PHE A 1123 -18.93 21.43 -16.40
CA PHE A 1123 -18.95 20.77 -15.10
C PHE A 1123 -19.54 21.63 -13.96
N ASP A 1124 -20.17 22.77 -14.28
CA ASP A 1124 -20.78 23.65 -13.28
C ASP A 1124 -21.81 22.87 -12.42
N GLY A 1125 -21.61 22.87 -11.10
CA GLY A 1125 -22.45 22.14 -10.14
C GLY A 1125 -22.16 20.63 -10.03
N ILE A 1126 -21.16 20.11 -10.76
CA ILE A 1126 -20.72 18.71 -10.69
C ILE A 1126 -19.37 18.63 -9.95
N ASP A 1127 -19.31 17.83 -8.89
CA ASP A 1127 -18.09 17.58 -8.11
C ASP A 1127 -17.16 16.57 -8.82
N VAL A 1128 -15.87 16.62 -8.49
CA VAL A 1128 -14.77 15.84 -9.08
C VAL A 1128 -15.10 14.36 -9.24
N LEU A 1129 -15.69 13.75 -8.20
CA LEU A 1129 -15.93 12.30 -8.14
C LEU A 1129 -17.30 11.87 -8.69
N GLU A 1130 -18.12 12.80 -9.17
CA GLU A 1130 -19.51 12.53 -9.60
C GLU A 1130 -19.62 12.00 -11.05
N LEU A 1131 -18.54 12.06 -11.84
CA LEU A 1131 -18.48 11.50 -13.21
C LEU A 1131 -18.03 10.03 -13.28
N ARG A 1132 -17.72 9.41 -12.13
CA ARG A 1132 -17.12 8.08 -12.10
C ARG A 1132 -18.03 6.95 -12.60
N TYR A 1133 -19.34 7.15 -12.65
CA TYR A 1133 -20.32 6.22 -13.24
C TYR A 1133 -21.71 6.86 -13.24
N PHE A 1134 -22.57 6.46 -14.18
CA PHE A 1134 -23.95 6.92 -14.23
C PHE A 1134 -24.95 5.78 -13.97
N ASN A 1135 -25.90 6.08 -13.08
CA ASN A 1135 -27.00 5.20 -12.72
C ASN A 1135 -27.96 5.01 -13.91
N ASN A 1136 -28.55 3.83 -14.01
CA ASN A 1136 -29.60 3.51 -14.96
C ASN A 1136 -30.73 2.67 -14.34
N ASN A 1137 -30.75 2.55 -13.01
CA ASN A 1137 -31.71 1.77 -12.23
C ASN A 1137 -31.78 0.27 -12.61
N LYS A 1138 -30.67 -0.29 -13.11
CA LYS A 1138 -30.53 -1.72 -13.42
C LYS A 1138 -29.47 -2.38 -12.53
N ARG A 1139 -29.60 -3.71 -12.36
CA ARG A 1139 -28.59 -4.55 -11.70
C ARG A 1139 -27.51 -4.98 -12.68
N GLU A 1140 -26.77 -4.01 -13.22
CA GLU A 1140 -25.67 -4.22 -14.16
C GLU A 1140 -24.53 -3.23 -13.91
N ILE A 1141 -23.33 -3.54 -14.41
CA ILE A 1141 -22.14 -2.70 -14.22
C ILE A 1141 -22.43 -1.28 -14.72
N PRO A 1142 -22.29 -0.24 -13.88
CA PRO A 1142 -22.61 1.11 -14.29
C PRO A 1142 -21.49 1.68 -15.18
N LEU A 1143 -21.89 2.35 -16.27
CA LEU A 1143 -21.00 2.98 -17.25
C LEU A 1143 -21.16 4.50 -17.24
N ALA A 1144 -20.05 5.24 -17.32
CA ALA A 1144 -20.03 6.70 -17.50
C ALA A 1144 -19.94 7.11 -18.98
N CYS A 1145 -19.42 6.25 -19.86
CA CYS A 1145 -19.21 6.55 -21.27
C CYS A 1145 -19.38 5.31 -22.17
N ASN A 1146 -19.65 5.55 -23.46
CA ASN A 1146 -19.82 4.50 -24.47
C ASN A 1146 -18.52 4.24 -25.27
N ALA A 1147 -17.58 5.19 -25.27
CA ALA A 1147 -16.28 5.11 -25.92
C ALA A 1147 -15.34 6.19 -25.37
N THR A 1148 -14.04 6.09 -25.64
CA THR A 1148 -13.07 7.15 -25.41
C THR A 1148 -12.36 7.49 -26.72
N LEU A 1149 -12.26 8.77 -27.06
CA LEU A 1149 -11.68 9.26 -28.30
C LEU A 1149 -10.17 9.35 -28.17
N LYS A 1150 -9.44 8.83 -29.15
CA LYS A 1150 -8.01 9.11 -29.31
C LYS A 1150 -7.84 10.43 -30.02
N THR A 1151 -7.13 11.36 -29.40
CA THR A 1151 -6.95 12.71 -29.93
C THR A 1151 -5.48 13.04 -30.20
N ASN A 1152 -5.28 13.90 -31.18
CA ASN A 1152 -4.01 14.61 -31.36
C ASN A 1152 -4.08 15.93 -30.60
N ARG A 1153 -3.07 16.18 -29.77
CA ARG A 1153 -2.94 17.44 -29.07
C ARG A 1153 -2.85 18.60 -30.07
N ASN A 1154 -3.71 19.61 -29.93
CA ASN A 1154 -3.80 20.74 -30.84
C ASN A 1154 -4.31 21.98 -30.10
N GLU A 1155 -3.91 23.18 -30.52
CA GLU A 1155 -4.38 24.44 -29.91
C GLU A 1155 -5.89 24.68 -30.08
N ASN A 1156 -6.50 24.10 -31.12
CA ASN A 1156 -7.93 24.19 -31.40
C ASN A 1156 -8.75 23.07 -30.73
N LEU A 1157 -8.10 22.16 -30.00
CA LEU A 1157 -8.76 21.07 -29.27
C LEU A 1157 -8.55 21.22 -27.77
N VAL A 1158 -9.64 21.18 -27.02
CA VAL A 1158 -9.65 21.22 -25.56
C VAL A 1158 -10.17 19.88 -25.04
N GLU A 1159 -9.32 19.20 -24.29
CA GLU A 1159 -9.64 17.99 -23.54
C GLU A 1159 -10.37 18.38 -22.25
N LEU A 1160 -11.62 17.95 -22.07
CA LEU A 1160 -12.47 18.34 -20.93
C LEU A 1160 -12.62 17.20 -19.92
N ALA A 1161 -12.90 15.98 -20.38
CA ALA A 1161 -12.94 14.77 -19.56
C ALA A 1161 -12.31 13.58 -20.28
N GLY A 1162 -11.73 12.68 -19.50
CA GLY A 1162 -11.04 11.50 -20.00
C GLY A 1162 -11.29 10.29 -19.14
N GLN A 1163 -11.01 9.13 -19.73
CA GLN A 1163 -11.05 7.84 -19.06
C GLN A 1163 -9.75 7.12 -19.38
N MET A 1164 -9.22 6.46 -18.36
CA MET A 1164 -8.07 5.59 -18.48
C MET A 1164 -8.44 4.21 -17.94
N LYS A 1165 -8.19 3.18 -18.75
CA LYS A 1165 -8.38 1.80 -18.32
C LYS A 1165 -7.55 1.53 -17.06
N ILE A 1166 -8.13 0.84 -16.09
CA ILE A 1166 -7.35 0.31 -14.97
C ILE A 1166 -6.30 -0.65 -15.54
N HIS A 1167 -5.06 -0.51 -15.08
CA HIS A 1167 -3.91 -1.24 -15.61
C HIS A 1167 -2.94 -1.58 -14.48
N ALA A 1168 -2.05 -2.54 -14.71
CA ALA A 1168 -0.96 -2.85 -13.79
C ALA A 1168 0.21 -1.87 -13.98
N TYR A 1169 1.43 -2.38 -14.01
CA TYR A 1169 2.65 -1.59 -14.12
C TYR A 1169 2.88 -1.04 -15.53
N ILE A 1170 3.24 0.24 -15.61
CA ILE A 1170 3.85 0.84 -16.81
C ILE A 1170 5.37 0.71 -16.68
N ASP A 1171 6.04 0.31 -17.77
CA ASP A 1171 7.50 0.21 -17.80
C ASP A 1171 8.14 1.60 -17.75
N GLY A 1172 9.14 1.78 -16.87
CA GLY A 1172 9.82 3.05 -16.61
C GLY A 1172 10.77 3.49 -17.72
N GLY A 1173 10.63 2.95 -18.93
CA GLY A 1173 11.47 3.19 -20.12
C GLY A 1173 11.45 4.62 -20.65
N LYS A 1174 11.77 4.79 -21.93
CA LYS A 1174 11.86 6.13 -22.53
C LYS A 1174 10.49 6.82 -22.54
N PRO A 1175 10.43 8.17 -22.49
CA PRO A 1175 9.17 8.90 -22.56
C PRO A 1175 8.25 8.45 -23.71
N GLU A 1176 8.81 8.10 -24.88
CA GLU A 1176 8.04 7.65 -26.04
C GLU A 1176 7.36 6.28 -25.81
N ASP A 1177 7.98 5.40 -25.03
CA ASP A 1177 7.39 4.10 -24.66
C ASP A 1177 6.21 4.30 -23.71
N ARG A 1178 6.36 5.17 -22.71
CA ARG A 1178 5.29 5.52 -21.77
C ARG A 1178 4.11 6.15 -22.49
N ILE A 1179 4.36 7.12 -23.39
CA ILE A 1179 3.32 7.74 -24.22
C ILE A 1179 2.57 6.68 -25.03
N ARG A 1180 3.26 5.78 -25.73
CA ARG A 1180 2.61 4.71 -26.51
C ARG A 1180 1.75 3.80 -25.63
N LYS A 1181 2.24 3.47 -24.43
CA LYS A 1181 1.49 2.62 -23.48
C LYS A 1181 0.24 3.33 -22.99
N ILE A 1182 0.35 4.58 -22.53
CA ILE A 1182 -0.79 5.38 -22.08
C ILE A 1182 -1.79 5.58 -23.22
N ASP A 1183 -1.34 5.94 -24.43
CA ASP A 1183 -2.22 6.11 -25.62
C ASP A 1183 -3.02 4.84 -25.95
N SER A 1184 -2.49 3.65 -25.63
CA SER A 1184 -3.22 2.39 -25.84
C SER A 1184 -4.41 2.18 -24.90
N MET A 1185 -4.47 2.92 -23.79
CA MET A 1185 -5.42 2.66 -22.69
C MET A 1185 -6.12 3.89 -22.13
N ARG A 1186 -5.71 5.10 -22.52
CA ARG A 1186 -6.32 6.38 -22.18
C ARG A 1186 -6.96 7.01 -23.41
N GLY A 1187 -8.10 7.65 -23.23
CA GLY A 1187 -8.74 8.49 -24.24
C GLY A 1187 -9.67 9.52 -23.60
N PHE A 1188 -10.23 10.39 -24.44
CA PHE A 1188 -11.07 11.50 -23.98
C PHE A 1188 -12.54 11.24 -24.28
N THR A 1189 -13.40 11.42 -23.28
CA THR A 1189 -14.85 11.21 -23.42
C THR A 1189 -15.60 12.49 -23.74
N LEU A 1190 -14.98 13.63 -23.45
CA LEU A 1190 -15.53 14.95 -23.73
C LEU A 1190 -14.41 15.86 -24.23
N ILE A 1191 -14.57 16.36 -25.46
CA ILE A 1191 -13.64 17.29 -26.09
C ILE A 1191 -14.40 18.44 -26.73
N GLN A 1192 -13.72 19.57 -26.88
CA GLN A 1192 -14.22 20.72 -27.59
C GLN A 1192 -13.25 21.12 -28.70
N ILE A 1193 -13.78 21.33 -29.91
CA ILE A 1193 -13.02 21.62 -31.12
C ILE A 1193 -13.47 22.96 -31.68
N LYS A 1194 -12.50 23.86 -31.89
CA LYS A 1194 -12.70 25.13 -32.56
C LYS A 1194 -12.38 24.98 -34.05
N ASP A 1195 -13.28 25.46 -34.90
CA ASP A 1195 -13.01 25.61 -36.33
C ASP A 1195 -13.52 26.98 -36.79
N GLY A 1196 -12.63 27.80 -37.32
CA GLY A 1196 -12.90 29.20 -37.64
C GLY A 1196 -13.49 29.96 -36.45
N LYS A 1197 -14.73 30.42 -36.60
CA LYS A 1197 -15.48 31.15 -35.57
C LYS A 1197 -16.41 30.26 -34.74
N GLY A 1198 -16.62 29.01 -35.14
CA GLY A 1198 -17.56 28.10 -34.49
C GLY A 1198 -16.89 27.11 -33.55
N LEU A 1199 -17.74 26.35 -32.87
CA LEU A 1199 -17.35 25.47 -31.78
C LEU A 1199 -18.15 24.17 -31.86
N ALA A 1200 -17.47 23.05 -31.66
CA ALA A 1200 -18.10 21.75 -31.55
C ALA A 1200 -17.72 21.09 -30.24
N THR A 1201 -18.70 20.64 -29.47
CA THR A 1201 -18.46 19.73 -28.35
C THR A 1201 -18.78 18.31 -28.81
N VAL A 1202 -17.83 17.39 -28.64
CA VAL A 1202 -18.01 15.97 -28.95
C VAL A 1202 -18.00 15.20 -27.64
N SER A 1203 -19.07 14.47 -27.37
CA SER A 1203 -19.26 13.70 -26.14
C SER A 1203 -19.63 12.26 -26.44
N THR A 1204 -18.91 11.36 -25.80
CA THR A 1204 -19.22 9.92 -25.72
C THR A 1204 -19.67 9.51 -24.32
N MET A 1205 -19.92 10.49 -23.45
CA MET A 1205 -20.50 10.29 -22.11
C MET A 1205 -21.92 9.72 -22.24
N CYS A 1206 -22.32 8.84 -21.32
CA CYS A 1206 -23.61 8.15 -21.30
C CYS A 1206 -24.78 9.09 -20.93
N THR A 1207 -24.96 10.17 -21.68
CA THR A 1207 -26.01 11.19 -21.48
C THR A 1207 -27.40 10.68 -21.85
N GLU A 1208 -27.52 9.53 -22.52
CA GLU A 1208 -28.77 8.79 -22.66
C GLU A 1208 -29.40 8.37 -21.31
N LYS A 1209 -28.62 8.43 -20.22
CA LYS A 1209 -29.07 8.19 -18.85
C LYS A 1209 -29.59 9.45 -18.14
N ALA A 1210 -29.68 10.59 -18.81
CA ALA A 1210 -30.06 11.88 -18.20
C ALA A 1210 -31.40 11.87 -17.42
N ASP A 1211 -32.31 10.95 -17.74
CA ASP A 1211 -33.60 10.75 -17.09
C ASP A 1211 -33.56 9.86 -15.84
N THR A 1212 -32.45 9.13 -15.64
CA THR A 1212 -32.24 8.22 -14.51
C THR A 1212 -31.08 8.61 -13.61
N ASP A 1213 -30.14 9.40 -14.13
CA ASP A 1213 -28.99 9.94 -13.39
C ASP A 1213 -28.97 11.47 -13.46
N PRO A 1214 -29.04 12.17 -12.30
CA PRO A 1214 -29.06 13.63 -12.28
C PRO A 1214 -27.75 14.29 -12.71
N ILE A 1215 -26.60 13.62 -12.55
CA ILE A 1215 -25.31 14.15 -12.98
C ILE A 1215 -25.18 14.06 -14.50
N ALA A 1216 -25.60 12.95 -15.11
CA ALA A 1216 -25.68 12.82 -16.56
C ALA A 1216 -26.60 13.89 -17.17
N GLY A 1217 -27.76 14.13 -16.54
CA GLY A 1217 -28.69 15.19 -16.94
C GLY A 1217 -28.08 16.59 -16.82
N LYS A 1218 -27.40 16.88 -15.71
CA LYS A 1218 -26.73 18.17 -15.49
C LYS A 1218 -25.62 18.40 -16.51
N LEU A 1219 -24.82 17.38 -16.79
CA LEU A 1219 -23.74 17.45 -17.78
C LEU A 1219 -24.29 17.76 -19.19
N LEU A 1220 -25.38 17.09 -19.60
CA LEU A 1220 -26.02 17.36 -20.89
C LEU A 1220 -26.51 18.82 -20.99
N VAL A 1221 -27.19 19.31 -19.95
CA VAL A 1221 -27.67 20.69 -19.87
C VAL A 1221 -26.53 21.70 -19.90
N ASN A 1222 -25.45 21.44 -19.16
CA ASN A 1222 -24.30 22.32 -19.12
C ASN A 1222 -23.58 22.37 -20.48
N MET A 1223 -23.44 21.24 -21.19
CA MET A 1223 -22.88 21.23 -22.55
C MET A 1223 -23.71 22.06 -23.53
N ILE A 1224 -25.04 21.94 -23.47
CA ILE A 1224 -25.95 22.74 -24.29
C ILE A 1224 -25.83 24.22 -23.93
N SER A 1225 -25.81 24.55 -22.63
CA SER A 1225 -25.70 25.92 -22.14
C SER A 1225 -24.37 26.56 -22.51
N ASP A 1226 -23.26 25.85 -22.36
CA ASP A 1226 -21.91 26.31 -22.70
C ASP A 1226 -21.82 26.67 -24.19
N LEU A 1227 -22.38 25.83 -25.05
CA LEU A 1227 -22.47 26.15 -26.48
C LEU A 1227 -23.44 27.30 -26.76
N LEU A 1228 -24.49 27.54 -25.98
CA LEU A 1228 -25.44 28.62 -26.27
C LEU A 1228 -25.02 30.01 -25.78
N LYS A 1229 -24.00 30.08 -24.91
CA LYS A 1229 -23.29 31.33 -24.53
C LYS A 1229 -22.62 31.95 -25.75
#